data_AF-N1QGH1-F1
#
_entry.id   AF-N1QGH1-F1
#
_cell.length_a   1.000
_cell.length_b   1.000
_cell.length_c   1.000
_cell.angle_alpha   90.00
_cell.angle_beta   90.00
_cell.angle_gamma   90.00
#
_symmetry.space_group_name_H-M   'P 1'
#
loop_
_entity.id
_entity.type
_entity.pdbx_description
1 polymer ?
#
loop_
_entity_poly.entity_id
_entity_poly.type
_entity_poly.pdbx_seq_one_letter_code
_entity_poly.pdbx_strand_id
1 'polypeptide(L)'
;MPPDDGISVHKRRLGNSPLSSISSLPYRRSNASLSNIFSATTALPTGSPSQSGASTPVAERGNASVFSPVATSSVRSPSPALTGQIASNDTRELILRAYAPHVSVLASQDTEELVRHKGVAGGLLDLLRPFGEHIQGKVTTRDSTGISKIWDDFSLRFVGVRDGLENPRSTERKSTDSAPSQQSRRRGASLLEYKPARLRTGGDIGQVEELVERHLTFYEENSGPLEASYMTAKDTASVPDAHSTSPFYSLYLRRLLSGIPMSPFETFSHPVASVIAISSRSPSPIEELRSLYDSSNSGEHRLPQWVHNEFLRYYVLIHDEDYDDITKSMALYDQMKRHFGLHCHLLRLHSTQCVPSDDDTVRLPPVEWSAAAEELAEIVRRESSEDDEDPTPYIFESDANALRAFVREMVTQSIIPSMERASATWNDQVASRRRGLSGRFMSMSKRFTAFGGGRNSSSPLLGGAVSNYDSVQGFYRPEAPEAVMRKLADYAMMLRDFKLAHSTYEILCQDFKNDKAWRHYAGVNEMAAVSLLLATGASNKIRIEGIDQYLETAYYSYVTRAGTPHNALRTLVLGVELLKMRGGNALDDAARWANRILDDHMVGSVGHALLTERIATCWGERVAIGGLSDVDRHRKCAFWNTLAADAWLRLEKASQAERCLGEAFRLYKVEGIEASTGFVNMTKHLYTLQDAVSANRGGPHHLDEDDLIDHPEPVQEEREQLVQQTPASGLGHRKGSLSTTVRPVAGTLGHAHAHRRSISIGGTPPMPASFDPLGAVPSAYDGTGAPPLNPPGVDLAQPSSPVLERKERRDDGFE
;
A
#
# COMPACT_ATOMS: atom_id res chain seq x y z
N MET A 1 -37.68 29.48 -30.84
CA MET A 1 -36.59 29.00 -29.98
C MET A 1 -36.34 27.55 -30.35
N PRO A 2 -35.11 27.16 -30.72
CA PRO A 2 -34.80 25.76 -30.99
C PRO A 2 -34.79 24.95 -29.68
N PRO A 3 -35.00 23.63 -29.74
CA PRO A 3 -34.94 22.76 -28.57
C PRO A 3 -33.48 22.61 -28.10
N ASP A 4 -33.27 22.75 -26.78
CA ASP A 4 -31.98 22.61 -26.11
C ASP A 4 -31.47 21.17 -26.21
N ASP A 5 -30.23 21.04 -26.67
CA ASP A 5 -29.44 19.82 -26.72
C ASP A 5 -29.32 19.19 -25.32
N GLY A 6 -29.87 17.98 -25.16
CA GLY A 6 -29.61 17.16 -24.00
C GLY A 6 -28.12 16.83 -23.91
N ILE A 7 -27.49 17.14 -22.79
CA ILE A 7 -26.12 16.70 -22.48
C ILE A 7 -26.14 15.17 -22.46
N SER A 8 -25.70 14.54 -23.55
CA SER A 8 -25.51 13.10 -23.61
C SER A 8 -24.24 12.75 -22.84
N VAL A 9 -24.37 11.98 -21.76
CA VAL A 9 -23.24 11.21 -21.25
C VAL A 9 -22.98 10.13 -22.29
N HIS A 10 -22.03 10.38 -23.19
CA HIS A 10 -21.65 9.36 -24.16
C HIS A 10 -21.16 8.12 -23.39
N LYS A 11 -21.84 6.99 -23.59
CA LYS A 11 -21.25 5.65 -23.43
C LYS A 11 -20.03 5.58 -24.34
N ARG A 12 -18.89 6.07 -23.88
CA ARG A 12 -17.62 5.77 -24.50
C ARG A 12 -17.36 4.31 -24.15
N ARG A 13 -17.66 3.41 -25.09
CA ARG A 13 -16.95 2.13 -25.20
C ARG A 13 -15.48 2.48 -25.49
N LEU A 14 -14.75 2.84 -24.44
CA LEU A 14 -13.30 2.91 -24.50
C LEU A 14 -12.73 1.57 -24.07
N GLY A 15 -11.62 1.24 -24.71
CA GLY A 15 -11.17 -0.11 -24.97
C GLY A 15 -11.14 -1.00 -23.75
N ASN A 16 -11.61 -2.23 -23.98
CA ASN A 16 -11.11 -3.46 -23.40
C ASN A 16 -9.93 -3.22 -22.46
N SER A 17 -10.23 -3.21 -21.16
CA SER A 17 -9.24 -3.53 -20.14
C SER A 17 -8.41 -4.73 -20.64
N PRO A 18 -7.10 -4.78 -20.40
CA PRO A 18 -6.29 -5.97 -20.71
C PRO A 18 -6.85 -7.26 -20.05
N LEU A 19 -7.84 -7.15 -19.16
CA LEU A 19 -8.57 -8.24 -18.52
C LEU A 19 -9.90 -8.62 -19.20
N SER A 20 -10.37 -7.88 -20.22
CA SER A 20 -11.57 -8.23 -21.00
C SER A 20 -11.48 -9.58 -21.73
N SER A 21 -10.27 -10.13 -21.86
CA SER A 21 -10.05 -11.48 -22.41
C SER A 21 -10.14 -12.57 -21.33
N ILE A 22 -10.05 -12.20 -20.04
CA ILE A 22 -10.13 -13.11 -18.89
C ILE A 22 -11.59 -13.22 -18.38
N SER A 23 -12.44 -12.23 -18.66
CA SER A 23 -13.88 -12.27 -18.40
C SER A 23 -14.69 -13.23 -19.29
N SER A 24 -14.02 -14.03 -20.14
CA SER A 24 -14.66 -15.00 -21.04
C SER A 24 -14.71 -16.42 -20.48
N LEU A 25 -14.15 -16.65 -19.29
CA LEU A 25 -14.36 -17.88 -18.54
C LEU A 25 -15.52 -17.67 -17.55
N PRO A 26 -16.44 -18.64 -17.40
CA PRO A 26 -17.51 -18.53 -16.44
C PRO A 26 -16.90 -18.41 -15.04
N TYR A 27 -16.96 -17.21 -14.47
CA TYR A 27 -16.63 -16.96 -13.08
C TYR A 27 -17.50 -17.89 -12.23
N ARG A 28 -16.86 -18.86 -11.55
CA ARG A 28 -17.55 -19.79 -10.67
C ARG A 28 -18.13 -18.95 -9.53
N ARG A 29 -19.47 -18.84 -9.47
CA ARG A 29 -20.18 -18.14 -8.41
C ARG A 29 -19.67 -18.66 -7.05
N SER A 30 -19.17 -17.74 -6.22
CA SER A 30 -18.94 -17.90 -4.78
C SER A 30 -18.23 -19.20 -4.34
N ASN A 31 -16.90 -19.23 -4.38
CA ASN A 31 -16.10 -20.21 -3.63
C ASN A 31 -16.01 -19.77 -2.16
N ALA A 32 -16.34 -20.66 -1.21
CA ALA A 32 -16.25 -20.38 0.23
C ALA A 32 -14.84 -19.94 0.66
N SER A 33 -13.80 -20.51 0.04
CA SER A 33 -12.41 -20.15 0.29
C SER A 33 -12.07 -18.70 -0.11
N LEU A 34 -12.71 -18.14 -1.14
CA LEU A 34 -12.53 -16.74 -1.57
C LEU A 34 -13.27 -15.76 -0.65
N SER A 35 -14.44 -16.16 -0.15
CA SER A 35 -15.21 -15.33 0.78
C SER A 35 -14.43 -14.97 2.04
N ASN A 36 -13.53 -15.83 2.51
CA ASN A 36 -12.67 -15.57 3.66
C ASN A 36 -11.57 -14.54 3.40
N ILE A 37 -11.07 -14.41 2.16
CA ILE A 37 -10.12 -13.36 1.79
C ILE A 37 -10.85 -12.01 1.74
N PHE A 38 -11.98 -11.97 1.04
CA PHE A 38 -12.69 -10.70 0.77
C PHE A 38 -13.46 -10.18 2.00
N SER A 39 -13.93 -11.06 2.88
CA SER A 39 -14.60 -10.67 4.13
C SER A 39 -13.71 -9.86 5.06
N ALA A 40 -12.38 -10.02 4.99
CA ALA A 40 -11.43 -9.21 5.77
C ALA A 40 -11.50 -7.70 5.45
N THR A 41 -11.98 -7.34 4.26
CA THR A 41 -12.15 -5.94 3.86
C THR A 41 -13.50 -5.39 4.29
N THR A 42 -14.55 -6.21 4.28
CA THR A 42 -15.93 -5.78 4.53
C THR A 42 -16.40 -5.99 5.97
N ALA A 43 -15.66 -6.76 6.77
CA ALA A 43 -15.91 -6.93 8.20
C ALA A 43 -15.57 -5.62 8.94
N LEU A 44 -16.57 -5.04 9.60
CA LEU A 44 -16.39 -3.88 10.48
C LEU A 44 -15.33 -4.18 11.55
N PRO A 45 -14.50 -3.19 11.95
CA PRO A 45 -13.58 -3.35 13.08
C PRO A 45 -14.40 -3.30 14.38
N THR A 46 -15.08 -4.39 14.71
CA THR A 46 -15.52 -4.63 16.08
C THR A 46 -14.37 -5.35 16.78
N GLY A 47 -13.92 -4.80 17.91
CA GLY A 47 -12.79 -5.33 18.67
C GLY A 47 -12.85 -6.84 18.88
N SER A 48 -11.65 -7.44 19.00
CA SER A 48 -11.31 -8.81 19.37
C SER A 48 -12.45 -9.84 19.33
N PRO A 49 -12.35 -10.93 18.53
CA PRO A 49 -13.35 -12.00 18.57
C PRO A 49 -13.34 -12.64 19.96
N SER A 50 -14.25 -12.22 20.83
CA SER A 50 -14.53 -12.95 22.05
C SER A 50 -15.20 -14.25 21.62
N GLN A 51 -14.50 -15.36 21.89
CA GLN A 51 -14.99 -16.72 21.73
C GLN A 51 -16.44 -16.81 22.24
N SER A 52 -17.35 -17.20 21.35
CA SER A 52 -18.75 -17.44 21.69
C SER A 52 -18.84 -18.76 22.46
N GLY A 53 -18.67 -18.71 23.77
CA GLY A 53 -19.00 -19.80 24.69
C GLY A 53 -20.36 -19.52 25.35
N ALA A 54 -21.38 -20.28 24.97
CA ALA A 54 -22.68 -20.22 25.62
C ALA A 54 -22.55 -20.63 27.10
N SER A 55 -22.75 -19.69 28.02
CA SER A 55 -22.95 -20.00 29.44
C SER A 55 -24.03 -19.08 30.02
N THR A 56 -25.16 -19.70 30.36
CA THR A 56 -26.32 -19.11 31.06
C THR A 56 -25.91 -18.55 32.43
N PRO A 57 -26.33 -17.33 32.81
CA PRO A 57 -26.02 -16.79 34.13
C PRO A 57 -27.04 -17.29 35.17
N VAL A 58 -26.53 -17.88 36.25
CA VAL A 58 -27.28 -18.12 37.50
C VAL A 58 -27.13 -16.88 38.38
N ALA A 59 -28.25 -16.36 38.87
CA ALA A 59 -28.31 -15.23 39.78
C ALA A 59 -28.13 -15.67 41.23
N GLU A 60 -27.20 -15.05 41.97
CA GLU A 60 -27.22 -15.08 43.43
C GLU A 60 -27.05 -13.70 44.07
N ARG A 61 -27.79 -13.58 45.18
CA ARG A 61 -28.17 -12.37 45.92
C ARG A 61 -27.05 -11.90 46.84
N GLY A 62 -27.01 -10.59 47.06
CA GLY A 62 -26.04 -9.92 47.92
C GLY A 62 -26.25 -10.14 49.43
N ASN A 63 -25.23 -9.72 50.18
CA ASN A 63 -25.36 -9.26 51.56
C ASN A 63 -24.28 -8.20 51.86
N ALA A 64 -24.69 -7.19 52.64
CA ALA A 64 -23.96 -5.97 52.96
C ALA A 64 -23.28 -6.04 54.34
N SER A 65 -22.17 -5.29 54.52
CA SER A 65 -21.72 -4.65 55.78
C SER A 65 -20.46 -3.82 55.48
N VAL A 66 -20.51 -2.48 55.39
CA VAL A 66 -20.36 -1.46 56.47
C VAL A 66 -19.06 -1.59 57.28
N PHE A 67 -18.02 -0.83 56.88
CA PHE A 67 -17.19 0.08 57.71
C PHE A 67 -16.17 0.82 56.80
N SER A 68 -16.20 2.16 56.83
CA SER A 68 -15.34 3.14 56.11
C SER A 68 -14.19 3.62 57.04
N PRO A 69 -13.08 4.32 56.63
CA PRO A 69 -13.07 5.41 55.63
C PRO A 69 -11.83 5.64 54.71
N VAL A 70 -12.15 6.22 53.53
CA VAL A 70 -11.46 7.29 52.75
C VAL A 70 -10.03 7.05 52.23
N ALA A 71 -9.95 6.73 50.94
CA ALA A 71 -8.97 7.30 50.01
C ALA A 71 -9.70 7.62 48.68
N THR A 72 -9.74 8.91 48.31
CA THR A 72 -10.41 9.40 47.10
C THR A 72 -9.70 8.89 45.84
N SER A 73 -10.28 7.87 45.20
CA SER A 73 -10.04 7.57 43.79
C SER A 73 -11.27 7.99 42.98
N SER A 74 -11.11 9.01 42.15
CA SER A 74 -12.13 9.39 41.18
C SER A 74 -12.15 8.36 40.05
N VAL A 75 -13.01 7.35 40.19
CA VAL A 75 -13.42 6.51 39.07
C VAL A 75 -14.25 7.40 38.14
N ARG A 76 -13.60 7.89 37.08
CA ARG A 76 -14.26 8.63 36.00
C ARG A 76 -14.91 7.61 35.07
N SER A 77 -16.23 7.51 35.15
CA SER A 77 -17.05 6.84 34.13
C SER A 77 -16.69 7.40 32.75
N PRO A 78 -16.50 6.58 31.70
CA PRO A 78 -16.26 7.11 30.37
C PRO A 78 -17.55 7.77 29.88
N SER A 79 -17.55 9.10 29.80
CA SER A 79 -18.55 9.84 29.05
C SER A 79 -18.49 9.42 27.57
N PRO A 80 -19.62 9.38 26.84
CA PRO A 80 -19.63 8.99 25.44
C PRO A 80 -18.79 9.99 24.65
N ALA A 81 -17.71 9.51 24.01
CA ALA A 81 -16.88 10.31 23.15
C ALA A 81 -17.65 10.67 21.88
N LEU A 82 -17.46 11.91 21.42
CA LEU A 82 -18.00 12.44 20.17
C LEU A 82 -17.62 11.52 19.00
N THR A 83 -18.62 11.10 18.23
CA THR A 83 -18.58 10.08 17.17
C THR A 83 -17.57 10.35 16.04
N GLY A 84 -17.01 11.56 15.92
CA GLY A 84 -16.02 11.92 14.91
C GLY A 84 -14.56 11.52 15.22
N GLN A 85 -14.24 11.03 16.41
CA GLN A 85 -12.86 10.66 16.78
C GLN A 85 -12.48 9.20 16.45
N ILE A 86 -13.47 8.32 16.26
CA ILE A 86 -13.22 6.87 16.12
C ILE A 86 -12.55 6.56 14.77
N ALA A 87 -13.05 7.07 13.65
CA ALA A 87 -12.46 6.86 12.33
C ALA A 87 -11.05 7.45 12.15
N SER A 88 -10.68 8.47 12.95
CA SER A 88 -9.37 9.11 12.90
C SER A 88 -8.25 8.29 13.57
N ASN A 89 -8.60 7.40 14.50
CA ASN A 89 -7.62 6.57 15.19
C ASN A 89 -7.15 5.40 14.32
N ASP A 90 -8.02 4.83 13.48
CA ASP A 90 -7.71 3.67 12.63
C ASP A 90 -6.63 4.00 11.59
N THR A 91 -6.75 5.15 10.91
CA THR A 91 -5.73 5.59 9.93
C THR A 91 -4.39 5.89 10.62
N ARG A 92 -4.42 6.49 11.82
CA ARG A 92 -3.20 6.74 12.59
C ARG A 92 -2.50 5.44 12.93
N GLU A 93 -3.24 4.47 13.46
CA GLU A 93 -2.72 3.16 13.82
C GLU A 93 -2.13 2.46 12.59
N LEU A 94 -2.84 2.49 11.45
CA LEU A 94 -2.35 1.95 10.19
C LEU A 94 -1.00 2.58 9.80
N ILE A 95 -0.88 3.91 9.82
CA ILE A 95 0.38 4.60 9.51
C ILE A 95 1.49 4.20 10.50
N LEU A 96 1.18 4.07 11.79
CA LEU A 96 2.17 3.67 12.80
C LEU A 96 2.63 2.21 12.61
N ARG A 97 1.72 1.31 12.25
CA ARG A 97 2.00 -0.12 12.01
C ARG A 97 2.70 -0.36 10.67
N ALA A 98 2.64 0.58 9.71
CA ALA A 98 3.39 0.50 8.46
C ALA A 98 4.91 0.56 8.65
N TYR A 99 5.38 1.23 9.70
CA TYR A 99 6.80 1.39 10.03
C TYR A 99 7.24 0.47 11.18
N ALA A 100 6.67 -0.74 11.25
CA ALA A 100 7.06 -1.74 12.22
C ALA A 100 8.49 -2.27 11.97
N PRO A 101 9.26 -2.65 13.02
CA PRO A 101 10.59 -3.23 12.85
C PRO A 101 10.54 -4.57 12.09
N HIS A 102 11.48 -4.76 11.16
CA HIS A 102 11.62 -5.99 10.40
C HIS A 102 12.56 -6.99 11.07
N VAL A 103 12.16 -8.25 11.13
CA VAL A 103 12.93 -9.37 11.66
C VAL A 103 13.10 -10.42 10.56
N SER A 104 14.32 -10.65 10.10
CA SER A 104 14.58 -11.70 9.12
C SER A 104 14.47 -13.07 9.75
N VAL A 105 13.93 -14.05 9.02
CA VAL A 105 13.86 -15.45 9.45
C VAL A 105 14.80 -16.28 8.59
N LEU A 106 15.71 -17.00 9.23
CA LEU A 106 16.61 -17.98 8.63
C LEU A 106 16.51 -19.27 9.44
N ALA A 107 16.10 -20.35 8.81
CA ALA A 107 15.94 -21.64 9.47
C ALA A 107 16.77 -22.72 8.77
N SER A 108 17.21 -23.71 9.52
CA SER A 108 17.83 -24.92 8.98
C SER A 108 16.82 -25.78 8.21
N GLN A 109 17.31 -26.65 7.34
CA GLN A 109 16.45 -27.46 6.49
C GLN A 109 15.48 -28.37 7.27
N ASP A 110 15.97 -29.02 8.33
CA ASP A 110 15.18 -29.87 9.24
C ASP A 110 14.08 -29.09 9.96
N THR A 111 14.33 -27.82 10.30
CA THR A 111 13.31 -26.91 10.84
C THR A 111 12.21 -26.63 9.83
N GLU A 112 12.59 -26.32 8.59
CA GLU A 112 11.63 -26.06 7.51
C GLU A 112 10.80 -27.31 7.19
N GLU A 113 11.42 -28.50 7.21
CA GLU A 113 10.73 -29.78 7.04
C GLU A 113 9.74 -30.04 8.18
N LEU A 114 10.14 -29.83 9.44
CA LEU A 114 9.26 -29.96 10.61
C LEU A 114 8.00 -29.09 10.47
N VAL A 115 8.16 -27.82 10.07
CA VAL A 115 7.02 -26.90 9.92
C VAL A 115 6.16 -27.25 8.70
N ARG A 116 6.75 -27.75 7.61
CA ARG A 116 5.98 -28.25 6.45
C ARG A 116 5.16 -29.48 6.80
N HIS A 117 5.68 -30.39 7.62
CA HIS A 117 4.93 -31.55 8.12
C HIS A 117 3.70 -31.16 8.95
N LYS A 118 3.74 -29.99 9.60
CA LYS A 118 2.59 -29.40 10.31
C LYS A 118 1.47 -28.92 9.36
N GLY A 119 1.73 -28.82 8.06
CA GLY A 119 0.79 -28.30 7.06
C GLY A 119 1.03 -26.83 6.67
N VAL A 120 2.13 -26.21 7.12
CA VAL A 120 2.50 -24.84 6.74
C VAL A 120 3.57 -24.88 5.65
N ALA A 121 3.13 -24.85 4.38
CA ALA A 121 4.01 -25.07 3.22
C ALA A 121 5.15 -24.05 3.09
N GLY A 122 4.92 -22.80 3.49
CA GLY A 122 5.91 -21.72 3.47
C GLY A 122 6.93 -21.76 4.61
N GLY A 123 6.91 -22.81 5.43
CA GLY A 123 7.93 -23.05 6.45
C GLY A 123 7.81 -22.15 7.67
N LEU A 124 8.91 -22.01 8.41
CA LEU A 124 8.91 -21.30 9.70
C LEU A 124 8.48 -19.83 9.56
N LEU A 125 8.84 -19.21 8.45
CA LEU A 125 8.51 -17.81 8.21
C LEU A 125 6.99 -17.59 8.14
N ASP A 126 6.28 -18.39 7.36
CA ASP A 126 4.82 -18.26 7.24
C ASP A 126 4.10 -18.65 8.53
N LEU A 127 4.69 -19.54 9.34
CA LEU A 127 4.20 -19.83 10.69
C LEU A 127 4.33 -18.62 11.63
N LEU A 128 5.45 -17.87 11.57
CA LEU A 128 5.74 -16.76 12.48
C LEU A 128 5.03 -15.45 12.10
N ARG A 129 4.84 -15.17 10.81
CA ARG A 129 4.32 -13.89 10.30
C ARG A 129 3.05 -13.39 11.01
N PRO A 130 1.99 -14.19 11.19
CA PRO A 130 0.77 -13.72 11.84
C PRO A 130 0.99 -13.25 13.28
N PHE A 131 1.92 -13.87 14.00
CA PHE A 131 2.18 -13.57 15.42
C PHE A 131 3.00 -12.29 15.62
N GLY A 132 3.61 -11.76 14.56
CA GLY A 132 4.29 -10.46 14.60
C GLY A 132 3.34 -9.26 14.45
N GLU A 133 2.14 -9.46 13.91
CA GLU A 133 1.28 -8.36 13.48
C GLU A 133 0.65 -7.57 14.63
N HIS A 134 0.48 -8.22 15.78
CA HIS A 134 0.01 -7.65 17.03
C HIS A 134 0.69 -8.35 18.20
N ILE A 135 1.57 -7.64 18.91
CA ILE A 135 2.28 -8.21 20.05
C ILE A 135 1.34 -8.28 21.25
N GLN A 136 1.22 -9.46 21.85
CA GLN A 136 0.28 -9.68 22.95
C GLN A 136 0.59 -8.80 24.17
N GLY A 137 -0.42 -8.06 24.60
CA GLY A 137 -0.36 -7.20 25.78
C GLY A 137 0.43 -5.91 25.56
N LYS A 138 0.64 -5.17 26.64
CA LYS A 138 1.25 -3.84 26.56
C LYS A 138 2.76 -3.93 26.36
N VAL A 139 3.28 -3.12 25.43
CA VAL A 139 4.71 -3.00 25.12
C VAL A 139 5.21 -1.62 25.53
N THR A 140 6.31 -1.58 26.28
CA THR A 140 6.91 -0.32 26.74
C THR A 140 8.12 0.04 25.87
N THR A 141 8.16 1.27 25.35
CA THR A 141 9.35 1.85 24.70
C THR A 141 9.83 3.07 25.45
N ARG A 142 11.14 3.33 25.43
CA ARG A 142 11.77 4.52 26.01
C ARG A 142 12.16 5.48 24.90
N ASP A 143 11.81 6.75 25.06
CA ASP A 143 12.27 7.79 24.17
C ASP A 143 13.71 8.23 24.49
N SER A 144 14.27 9.06 23.63
CA SER A 144 15.63 9.61 23.74
C SER A 144 15.87 10.47 24.98
N THR A 145 14.81 10.87 25.70
CA THR A 145 14.88 11.58 26.97
C THR A 145 14.77 10.66 28.18
N GLY A 146 14.61 9.35 27.96
CA GLY A 146 14.45 8.34 28.99
C GLY A 146 13.00 8.16 29.47
N ILE A 147 12.03 8.83 28.86
CA ILE A 147 10.62 8.71 29.23
C ILE A 147 10.06 7.42 28.62
N SER A 148 9.47 6.57 29.47
CA SER A 148 8.82 5.33 29.06
C SER A 148 7.38 5.60 28.63
N LYS A 149 6.97 5.05 27.48
CA LYS A 149 5.61 5.06 26.95
C LYS A 149 5.13 3.64 26.72
N ILE A 150 3.84 3.43 26.90
CA ILE A 150 3.20 2.12 26.79
C ILE A 150 2.30 2.10 25.56
N TRP A 151 2.40 1.05 24.77
CA TRP A 151 1.68 0.85 23.51
C TRP A 151 0.92 -0.46 23.54
N ASP A 152 -0.34 -0.42 23.14
CA ASP A 152 -1.21 -1.60 23.06
C ASP A 152 -1.25 -2.19 21.63
N ASP A 153 -0.64 -1.48 20.66
CA ASP A 153 -0.70 -1.74 19.21
C ASP A 153 0.70 -1.91 18.58
N PHE A 154 1.70 -2.29 19.38
CA PHE A 154 3.05 -2.53 18.86
C PHE A 154 3.06 -3.77 17.96
N SER A 155 3.82 -3.72 16.87
CA SER A 155 3.91 -4.80 15.88
C SER A 155 5.33 -4.94 15.34
N LEU A 156 5.63 -6.11 14.78
CA LEU A 156 6.88 -6.43 14.06
C LEU A 156 6.53 -7.11 12.72
N ARG A 157 7.46 -7.12 11.78
CA ARG A 157 7.31 -7.83 10.50
C ARG A 157 8.34 -8.93 10.37
N PHE A 158 7.90 -10.19 10.35
CA PHE A 158 8.76 -11.29 9.97
C PHE A 158 8.89 -11.32 8.45
N VAL A 159 10.13 -11.35 7.96
CA VAL A 159 10.45 -11.32 6.53
C VAL A 159 11.51 -12.35 6.18
N GLY A 160 11.53 -12.77 4.92
CA GLY A 160 12.61 -13.58 4.38
C GLY A 160 13.86 -12.73 4.20
N VAL A 161 15.03 -13.36 4.25
CA VAL A 161 16.33 -12.67 4.09
C VAL A 161 16.41 -11.86 2.78
N ARG A 162 15.74 -12.34 1.72
CA ARG A 162 15.77 -11.71 0.38
C ARG A 162 14.52 -10.90 0.04
N ASP A 163 13.58 -10.76 0.96
CA ASP A 163 12.37 -9.99 0.73
C ASP A 163 12.69 -8.52 0.48
N GLY A 164 11.97 -7.88 -0.43
CA GLY A 164 12.15 -6.46 -0.73
C GLY A 164 13.38 -6.14 -1.59
N LEU A 165 14.27 -7.09 -1.87
CA LEU A 165 15.47 -6.87 -2.70
C LEU A 165 15.19 -6.97 -4.20
N GLU A 166 14.23 -7.82 -4.59
CA GLU A 166 13.85 -8.03 -5.98
C GLU A 166 12.65 -7.14 -6.35
N ASN A 167 12.66 -6.61 -7.58
CA ASN A 167 11.54 -5.82 -8.09
C ASN A 167 10.28 -6.71 -8.20
N PRO A 168 9.09 -6.21 -7.80
CA PRO A 168 7.85 -6.96 -7.91
C PRO A 168 7.56 -7.44 -9.35
N ARG A 169 7.94 -6.67 -10.38
CA ARG A 169 7.80 -7.09 -11.79
C ARG A 169 9.03 -7.82 -12.33
N SER A 170 8.78 -8.82 -13.18
CA SER A 170 9.85 -9.44 -13.97
C SER A 170 10.25 -8.45 -15.05
N THR A 171 11.50 -8.02 -15.05
CA THR A 171 12.06 -7.37 -16.22
C THR A 171 12.27 -8.44 -17.29
N GLU A 172 11.20 -8.82 -18.01
CA GLU A 172 11.39 -9.31 -19.37
C GLU A 172 12.04 -8.16 -20.14
N ARG A 173 13.35 -8.24 -20.29
CA ARG A 173 14.12 -7.31 -21.09
C ARG A 173 13.49 -7.26 -22.48
N LYS A 174 12.84 -6.15 -22.82
CA LYS A 174 12.77 -5.68 -24.22
C LYS A 174 14.18 -5.30 -24.64
N SER A 175 15.03 -6.31 -24.86
CA SER A 175 16.25 -6.13 -25.63
C SER A 175 15.81 -6.06 -27.09
N THR A 176 15.94 -4.86 -27.64
CA THR A 176 15.89 -4.59 -29.08
C THR A 176 17.07 -5.27 -29.75
N ASP A 177 17.00 -6.57 -29.99
CA ASP A 177 17.62 -7.19 -31.15
C ASP A 177 17.14 -8.63 -31.32
N SER A 178 17.02 -9.06 -32.58
CA SER A 178 16.70 -10.42 -33.07
C SER A 178 15.26 -10.69 -33.55
N ALA A 179 15.20 -11.13 -34.80
CA ALA A 179 14.08 -11.37 -35.69
C ALA A 179 12.98 -12.33 -35.17
N PRO A 180 11.74 -12.25 -35.70
CA PRO A 180 10.63 -13.07 -35.25
C PRO A 180 10.72 -14.48 -35.87
N SER A 181 11.13 -15.48 -35.09
CA SER A 181 10.89 -16.88 -35.45
C SER A 181 9.45 -17.26 -35.07
N GLN A 182 8.69 -17.76 -36.05
CA GLN A 182 7.26 -18.10 -35.95
C GLN A 182 6.96 -19.36 -35.11
N GLN A 183 7.71 -19.62 -34.03
CA GLN A 183 7.43 -20.72 -33.10
C GLN A 183 6.99 -20.27 -31.69
N SER A 184 6.98 -18.97 -31.39
CA SER A 184 6.57 -18.46 -30.07
C SER A 184 5.08 -18.04 -29.99
N ARG A 185 4.17 -18.94 -30.37
CA ARG A 185 2.72 -18.76 -30.12
C ARG A 185 2.04 -19.98 -29.47
N ARG A 186 2.83 -20.93 -28.96
CA ARG A 186 2.35 -22.14 -28.26
C ARG A 186 3.14 -22.48 -26.99
N ARG A 187 3.65 -21.47 -26.27
CA ARG A 187 3.97 -21.63 -24.85
C ARG A 187 3.01 -20.73 -24.08
N GLY A 188 1.92 -21.34 -23.61
CA GLY A 188 1.12 -20.76 -22.54
C GLY A 188 2.01 -20.52 -21.32
N ALA A 189 1.58 -19.61 -20.46
CA ALA A 189 2.16 -19.26 -19.17
C ALA A 189 2.96 -20.43 -18.57
N SER A 190 4.26 -20.45 -18.85
CA SER A 190 5.18 -21.34 -18.15
C SER A 190 5.19 -20.80 -16.74
N LEU A 191 4.62 -21.55 -15.81
CA LEU A 191 4.70 -21.38 -14.36
C LEU A 191 5.84 -20.43 -13.99
N LEU A 192 5.43 -19.24 -13.51
CA LEU A 192 6.28 -18.31 -12.80
C LEU A 192 7.29 -19.12 -11.99
N GLU A 193 8.58 -18.88 -12.21
CA GLU A 193 9.59 -19.31 -11.26
C GLU A 193 9.16 -18.71 -9.90
N TYR A 194 8.52 -19.54 -9.07
CA TYR A 194 7.88 -19.13 -7.82
C TYR A 194 9.01 -18.69 -6.90
N LYS A 195 9.27 -17.38 -6.87
CA LYS A 195 10.18 -16.74 -5.92
C LYS A 195 9.32 -16.05 -4.88
N PRO A 196 9.02 -16.71 -3.74
CA PRO A 196 8.22 -16.13 -2.66
C PRO A 196 8.68 -14.74 -2.24
N ALA A 197 9.99 -14.47 -2.32
CA ALA A 197 10.57 -13.17 -1.99
C ALA A 197 10.06 -12.03 -2.89
N ARG A 198 9.78 -12.30 -4.18
CA ARG A 198 9.24 -11.29 -5.11
C ARG A 198 7.79 -10.95 -4.83
N LEU A 199 6.98 -11.97 -4.52
CA LEU A 199 5.56 -11.78 -4.21
C LEU A 199 5.37 -10.97 -2.92
N ARG A 200 6.33 -11.08 -1.99
CA ARG A 200 6.36 -10.32 -0.74
C ARG A 200 6.93 -8.91 -0.86
N THR A 201 7.42 -8.52 -2.04
CA THR A 201 7.83 -7.13 -2.32
C THR A 201 6.63 -6.33 -2.86
N GLY A 202 6.31 -5.23 -2.18
CA GLY A 202 5.32 -4.24 -2.60
C GLY A 202 5.92 -3.16 -3.51
N GLY A 203 5.30 -1.99 -3.54
CA GLY A 203 5.79 -0.85 -4.33
C GLY A 203 5.22 -0.74 -5.75
N ASP A 204 4.33 -1.65 -6.16
CA ASP A 204 3.65 -1.59 -7.45
C ASP A 204 2.22 -1.06 -7.33
N ILE A 205 2.02 0.19 -7.75
CA ILE A 205 0.70 0.84 -7.69
C ILE A 205 -0.34 0.06 -8.50
N GLY A 206 0.04 -0.53 -9.64
CA GLY A 206 -0.90 -1.29 -10.47
C GLY A 206 -1.41 -2.56 -9.78
N GLN A 207 -0.56 -3.23 -9.01
CA GLN A 207 -0.99 -4.40 -8.22
C GLN A 207 -1.88 -3.99 -7.04
N VAL A 208 -1.64 -2.82 -6.44
CA VAL A 208 -2.54 -2.28 -5.40
C VAL A 208 -3.92 -1.98 -6.00
N GLU A 209 -3.97 -1.32 -7.16
CA GLU A 209 -5.21 -1.04 -7.88
C GLU A 209 -5.98 -2.33 -8.22
N GLU A 210 -5.30 -3.31 -8.84
CA GLU A 210 -5.89 -4.60 -9.21
C GLU A 210 -6.45 -5.34 -7.99
N LEU A 211 -5.71 -5.37 -6.88
CA LEU A 211 -6.17 -6.05 -5.68
C LEU A 211 -7.44 -5.41 -5.11
N VAL A 212 -7.45 -4.07 -4.98
CA VAL A 212 -8.64 -3.38 -4.46
C VAL A 212 -9.83 -3.52 -5.41
N GLU A 213 -9.59 -3.56 -6.72
CA GLU A 213 -10.61 -3.85 -7.73
C GLU A 213 -11.23 -5.25 -7.55
N ARG A 214 -10.43 -6.29 -7.25
CA ARG A 214 -10.94 -7.64 -6.95
C ARG A 214 -11.85 -7.63 -5.72
N HIS A 215 -11.42 -6.98 -4.63
CA HIS A 215 -12.21 -6.85 -3.40
C HIS A 215 -13.51 -6.07 -3.61
N LEU A 216 -13.46 -4.98 -4.38
CA LEU A 216 -14.64 -4.21 -4.76
C LEU A 216 -15.61 -5.01 -5.63
N THR A 217 -15.09 -5.75 -6.60
CA THR A 217 -15.93 -6.57 -7.50
C THR A 217 -16.67 -7.65 -6.74
N PHE A 218 -15.96 -8.38 -5.87
CA PHE A 218 -16.60 -9.35 -4.99
C PHE A 218 -17.67 -8.71 -4.12
N TYR A 219 -17.39 -7.53 -3.54
CA TYR A 219 -18.39 -6.82 -2.74
C TYR A 219 -19.64 -6.43 -3.55
N GLU A 220 -19.48 -5.88 -4.76
CA GLU A 220 -20.62 -5.50 -5.61
C GLU A 220 -21.45 -6.72 -6.04
N GLU A 221 -20.81 -7.85 -6.34
CA GLU A 221 -21.49 -9.10 -6.71
C GLU A 221 -22.26 -9.74 -5.55
N ASN A 222 -21.74 -9.59 -4.32
CA ASN A 222 -22.31 -10.19 -3.12
C ASN A 222 -23.25 -9.24 -2.34
N SER A 223 -23.24 -7.95 -2.65
CA SER A 223 -24.17 -6.97 -2.07
C SER A 223 -25.52 -7.09 -2.76
N GLY A 224 -26.48 -7.76 -2.11
CA GLY A 224 -27.84 -7.87 -2.64
C GLY A 224 -28.54 -6.52 -2.84
N PRO A 225 -29.67 -6.46 -3.58
CA PRO A 225 -30.44 -5.23 -3.75
C PRO A 225 -30.88 -4.65 -2.41
N LEU A 226 -30.72 -3.34 -2.21
CA LEU A 226 -31.05 -2.62 -0.97
C LEU A 226 -32.51 -2.79 -0.51
N GLU A 227 -33.44 -3.19 -1.40
CA GLU A 227 -34.81 -3.56 -1.03
C GLU A 227 -34.87 -4.77 -0.08
N ALA A 228 -33.98 -5.77 -0.24
CA ALA A 228 -33.89 -6.86 0.74
C ALA A 228 -33.36 -6.36 2.09
N SER A 229 -32.49 -5.35 2.06
CA SER A 229 -31.96 -4.68 3.24
C SER A 229 -33.03 -3.86 3.97
N TYR A 230 -34.01 -3.25 3.27
CA TYR A 230 -35.12 -2.53 3.93
C TYR A 230 -35.99 -3.45 4.80
N MET A 231 -36.20 -4.71 4.40
CA MET A 231 -37.00 -5.68 5.16
C MET A 231 -36.25 -6.28 6.37
N THR A 232 -34.92 -6.29 6.36
CA THR A 232 -34.07 -6.82 7.45
C THR A 232 -33.37 -5.73 8.29
N ALA A 233 -33.29 -4.50 7.80
CA ALA A 233 -32.62 -3.36 8.46
C ALA A 233 -33.38 -2.79 9.66
N LYS A 234 -34.60 -3.28 9.95
CA LYS A 234 -35.30 -2.87 11.17
C LYS A 234 -34.59 -3.32 12.46
N ASP A 235 -33.75 -4.36 12.41
CA ASP A 235 -33.18 -4.94 13.64
C ASP A 235 -31.63 -4.91 13.76
N THR A 236 -30.84 -4.64 12.71
CA THR A 236 -29.35 -4.73 12.84
C THR A 236 -28.45 -3.83 11.98
N ALA A 237 -28.94 -2.97 11.08
CA ALA A 237 -28.05 -2.14 10.24
C ALA A 237 -27.97 -0.69 10.73
N SER A 238 -26.93 -0.36 11.51
CA SER A 238 -26.53 1.04 11.66
C SER A 238 -26.17 1.59 10.28
N VAL A 239 -26.85 2.64 9.82
CA VAL A 239 -26.46 3.40 8.62
C VAL A 239 -24.96 3.71 8.76
N PRO A 240 -24.10 3.30 7.79
CA PRO A 240 -22.68 3.59 7.86
C PRO A 240 -22.49 5.09 8.06
N ASP A 241 -21.72 5.48 9.06
CA ASP A 241 -21.40 6.89 9.29
C ASP A 241 -20.82 7.49 8.00
N ALA A 242 -21.42 8.56 7.48
CA ALA A 242 -20.97 9.24 6.28
C ALA A 242 -19.52 9.78 6.41
N HIS A 243 -19.02 9.88 7.65
CA HIS A 243 -17.65 10.26 7.97
C HIS A 243 -16.70 9.08 8.18
N SER A 244 -17.19 7.83 8.10
CA SER A 244 -16.32 6.65 8.20
C SER A 244 -15.45 6.49 6.96
N THR A 245 -14.18 6.15 7.18
CA THR A 245 -13.25 5.85 6.09
C THR A 245 -13.71 4.60 5.35
N SER A 246 -13.80 4.67 4.00
CA SER A 246 -14.14 3.51 3.17
C SER A 246 -13.22 2.31 3.50
N PRO A 247 -13.77 1.11 3.73
CA PRO A 247 -12.94 -0.08 3.97
C PRO A 247 -12.00 -0.37 2.80
N PHE A 248 -12.41 -0.05 1.57
CA PHE A 248 -11.59 -0.18 0.37
C PHE A 248 -10.46 0.85 0.31
N TYR A 249 -10.68 2.06 0.84
CA TYR A 249 -9.59 3.03 1.02
C TYR A 249 -8.59 2.56 2.08
N SER A 250 -9.08 2.02 3.21
CA SER A 250 -8.21 1.43 4.23
C SER A 250 -7.39 0.27 3.67
N LEU A 251 -7.98 -0.60 2.84
CA LEU A 251 -7.26 -1.65 2.11
C LEU A 251 -6.22 -1.06 1.15
N TYR A 252 -6.60 -0.06 0.35
CA TYR A 252 -5.69 0.62 -0.58
C TYR A 252 -4.49 1.21 0.14
N LEU A 253 -4.71 1.92 1.24
CA LEU A 253 -3.67 2.52 2.06
C LEU A 253 -2.77 1.45 2.70
N ARG A 254 -3.35 0.40 3.29
CA ARG A 254 -2.61 -0.72 3.87
C ARG A 254 -1.71 -1.38 2.84
N ARG A 255 -2.22 -1.66 1.63
CA ARG A 255 -1.48 -2.32 0.55
C ARG A 255 -0.41 -1.43 -0.07
N LEU A 256 -0.65 -0.12 -0.17
CA LEU A 256 0.38 0.87 -0.57
C LEU A 256 1.58 0.88 0.38
N LEU A 257 1.32 0.62 1.67
CA LEU A 257 2.31 0.64 2.76
C LEU A 257 2.83 -0.76 3.16
N SER A 258 2.36 -1.83 2.52
CA SER A 258 2.78 -3.20 2.80
C SER A 258 3.92 -3.64 1.88
N GLY A 259 4.79 -4.52 2.39
CA GLY A 259 5.92 -5.06 1.63
C GLY A 259 6.91 -3.99 1.14
N ILE A 260 7.14 -2.92 1.92
CA ILE A 260 8.00 -1.79 1.51
C ILE A 260 9.33 -2.33 0.94
N PRO A 261 9.68 -2.02 -0.33
CA PRO A 261 10.91 -2.49 -0.93
C PRO A 261 12.14 -2.08 -0.12
N MET A 262 13.10 -3.00 0.02
CA MET A 262 14.35 -2.70 0.69
C MET A 262 15.21 -1.82 -0.21
N SER A 263 15.65 -0.68 0.30
CA SER A 263 16.37 0.33 -0.47
C SER A 263 17.58 0.88 0.27
N PRO A 264 18.55 1.50 -0.42
CA PRO A 264 19.70 2.12 0.24
C PRO A 264 19.39 3.45 0.92
N PHE A 265 18.24 4.08 0.63
CA PHE A 265 17.97 5.47 1.05
C PHE A 265 17.08 5.62 2.29
N GLU A 266 16.45 4.53 2.72
CA GLU A 266 15.73 4.41 3.98
C GLU A 266 15.97 3.01 4.59
N THR A 267 15.86 2.89 5.91
CA THR A 267 16.18 1.64 6.62
C THR A 267 14.95 0.99 7.27
N PHE A 268 13.73 1.36 6.85
CA PHE A 268 12.51 0.78 7.42
C PHE A 268 12.40 -0.72 7.16
N SER A 269 12.77 -1.17 5.96
CA SER A 269 12.78 -2.60 5.57
C SER A 269 14.11 -3.30 5.84
N HIS A 270 15.07 -2.63 6.49
CA HIS A 270 16.31 -3.29 6.90
C HIS A 270 16.04 -4.09 8.18
N PRO A 271 16.58 -5.31 8.33
CA PRO A 271 16.35 -6.09 9.53
C PRO A 271 16.96 -5.41 10.75
N VAL A 272 16.17 -5.27 11.81
CA VAL A 272 16.65 -4.85 13.14
C VAL A 272 17.14 -6.05 13.95
N ALA A 273 16.64 -7.24 13.60
CA ALA A 273 17.03 -8.52 14.16
C ALA A 273 16.89 -9.64 13.12
N SER A 274 17.49 -10.79 13.41
CA SER A 274 17.30 -12.03 12.67
C SER A 274 17.04 -13.18 13.62
N VAL A 275 15.96 -13.92 13.37
CA VAL A 275 15.72 -15.24 13.94
C VAL A 275 16.57 -16.24 13.18
N ILE A 276 17.42 -16.98 13.90
CA ILE A 276 18.19 -18.11 13.38
C ILE A 276 17.68 -19.36 14.10
N ALA A 277 16.96 -20.21 13.38
CA ALA A 277 16.25 -21.33 13.96
C ALA A 277 16.83 -22.69 13.54
N ILE A 278 16.90 -23.60 14.50
CA ILE A 278 17.23 -25.01 14.29
C ILE A 278 16.23 -25.92 15.00
N SER A 279 16.11 -27.17 14.55
CA SER A 279 15.29 -28.18 15.21
C SER A 279 16.14 -28.99 16.20
N SER A 280 15.51 -29.54 17.25
CA SER A 280 16.12 -30.57 18.09
C SER A 280 16.46 -31.86 17.34
N ARG A 281 15.94 -32.03 16.12
CA ARG A 281 16.28 -33.12 15.20
C ARG A 281 17.65 -32.95 14.52
N SER A 282 18.27 -31.77 14.64
CA SER A 282 19.57 -31.49 14.01
C SER A 282 20.66 -32.41 14.59
N PRO A 283 21.43 -33.14 13.76
CA PRO A 283 22.46 -34.07 14.23
C PRO A 283 23.65 -33.34 14.86
N SER A 284 23.92 -32.11 14.44
CA SER A 284 25.03 -31.27 14.90
C SER A 284 24.57 -29.81 15.14
N PRO A 285 23.72 -29.56 16.15
CA PRO A 285 23.00 -28.29 16.32
C PRO A 285 23.87 -27.03 16.40
N ILE A 286 24.99 -27.12 17.13
CA ILE A 286 25.89 -25.97 17.34
C ILE A 286 26.68 -25.64 16.07
N GLU A 287 27.04 -26.64 15.27
CA GLU A 287 27.72 -26.46 13.99
C GLU A 287 26.75 -25.89 12.95
N GLU A 288 25.51 -26.38 12.92
CA GLU A 288 24.45 -25.86 12.07
C GLU A 288 24.17 -24.37 12.35
N LEU A 289 24.06 -23.99 13.63
CA LEU A 289 23.90 -22.59 14.02
C LEU A 289 25.07 -21.70 13.58
N ARG A 290 26.30 -22.20 13.65
CA ARG A 290 27.49 -21.48 13.16
C ARG A 290 27.45 -21.34 11.64
N SER A 291 27.07 -22.39 10.93
CA SER A 291 26.89 -22.38 9.47
C SER A 291 25.84 -21.35 9.05
N LEU A 292 24.67 -21.34 9.71
CA LEU A 292 23.63 -20.35 9.45
C LEU A 292 24.12 -18.92 9.76
N TYR A 293 24.84 -18.72 10.87
CA TYR A 293 25.46 -17.42 11.17
C TYR A 293 26.41 -16.96 10.06
N ASP A 294 27.35 -17.80 9.65
CA ASP A 294 28.34 -17.48 8.62
C ASP A 294 27.66 -17.23 7.27
N SER A 295 26.65 -18.03 6.91
CA SER A 295 25.86 -17.85 5.70
C SER A 295 25.18 -16.47 5.65
N SER A 296 24.66 -15.98 6.78
CA SER A 296 24.02 -14.66 6.91
C SER A 296 25.02 -13.51 6.92
N ASN A 297 26.25 -13.74 7.39
CA ASN A 297 27.24 -12.70 7.65
C ASN A 297 28.19 -12.48 6.46
N SER A 298 28.68 -13.57 5.86
CA SER A 298 29.70 -13.58 4.80
C SER A 298 29.33 -14.46 3.60
N GLY A 299 28.32 -15.33 3.72
CA GLY A 299 27.93 -16.28 2.68
C GLY A 299 26.74 -15.86 1.80
N GLU A 300 25.96 -16.85 1.38
CA GLU A 300 24.87 -16.70 0.40
C GLU A 300 23.70 -15.82 0.89
N HIS A 301 23.47 -15.77 2.19
CA HIS A 301 22.41 -15.00 2.82
C HIS A 301 22.86 -13.59 3.25
N ARG A 302 24.08 -13.18 2.85
CA ARG A 302 24.59 -11.84 3.13
C ARG A 302 23.77 -10.78 2.40
N LEU A 303 23.32 -9.79 3.17
CA LEU A 303 22.59 -8.64 2.64
C LEU A 303 23.49 -7.72 1.79
N PRO A 304 22.90 -6.86 0.94
CA PRO A 304 23.66 -5.91 0.12
C PRO A 304 24.57 -4.99 0.95
N GLN A 305 25.63 -4.47 0.32
CA GLN A 305 26.66 -3.66 1.00
C GLN A 305 26.16 -2.35 1.60
N TRP A 306 24.97 -1.89 1.21
CA TRP A 306 24.31 -0.71 1.75
C TRP A 306 23.40 -1.02 2.96
N VAL A 307 23.22 -2.29 3.31
CA VAL A 307 22.55 -2.71 4.55
C VAL A 307 23.60 -2.91 5.63
N HIS A 308 23.34 -2.37 6.82
CA HIS A 308 24.21 -2.59 7.98
C HIS A 308 24.14 -4.05 8.43
N ASN A 309 25.25 -4.77 8.38
CA ASN A 309 25.30 -6.20 8.70
C ASN A 309 25.31 -6.52 10.21
N GLU A 310 25.42 -5.49 11.05
CA GLU A 310 25.23 -5.61 12.49
C GLU A 310 23.77 -5.31 12.87
N PHE A 311 23.05 -6.37 13.16
CA PHE A 311 21.72 -6.40 13.76
C PHE A 311 21.66 -7.54 14.79
N LEU A 312 20.64 -7.51 15.65
CA LEU A 312 20.47 -8.49 16.72
C LEU A 312 20.26 -9.90 16.13
N ARG A 313 21.01 -10.90 16.60
CA ARG A 313 20.77 -12.31 16.22
C ARG A 313 20.11 -13.02 17.40
N TYR A 314 18.96 -13.62 17.12
CA TYR A 314 18.13 -14.29 18.11
C TYR A 314 18.00 -15.76 17.73
N TYR A 315 18.54 -16.64 18.56
CA TYR A 315 18.65 -18.06 18.25
C TYR A 315 17.47 -18.84 18.79
N VAL A 316 16.83 -19.65 17.96
CA VAL A 316 15.65 -20.43 18.36
C VAL A 316 15.94 -21.90 18.18
N LEU A 317 15.77 -22.67 19.26
CA LEU A 317 15.71 -24.13 19.20
C LEU A 317 14.25 -24.54 19.16
N ILE A 318 13.82 -25.16 18.08
CA ILE A 318 12.47 -25.73 17.95
C ILE A 318 12.51 -27.16 18.47
N HIS A 319 11.83 -27.38 19.60
CA HIS A 319 11.62 -28.70 20.16
C HIS A 319 10.30 -29.28 19.66
N ASP A 320 10.38 -30.51 19.18
CA ASP A 320 9.25 -31.29 18.74
C ASP A 320 8.61 -32.07 19.89
N GLU A 321 7.44 -31.61 20.34
CA GLU A 321 6.72 -32.22 21.46
C GLU A 321 6.27 -33.66 21.16
N ASP A 322 6.12 -34.04 19.89
CA ASP A 322 5.53 -35.32 19.53
C ASP A 322 6.57 -36.45 19.50
N TYR A 323 7.84 -36.14 19.22
CA TYR A 323 8.87 -37.15 18.93
C TYR A 323 10.18 -36.98 19.70
N ASP A 324 10.48 -35.81 20.26
CA ASP A 324 11.78 -35.54 20.90
C ASP A 324 11.70 -35.58 22.44
N ASP A 325 12.86 -35.79 23.08
CA ASP A 325 13.01 -35.76 24.54
C ASP A 325 13.35 -34.33 25.02
N ILE A 326 12.41 -33.70 25.73
CA ILE A 326 12.55 -32.34 26.28
C ILE A 326 13.80 -32.17 27.15
N THR A 327 14.25 -33.22 27.85
CA THR A 327 15.44 -33.16 28.71
C THR A 327 16.70 -32.92 27.88
N LYS A 328 16.78 -33.55 26.70
CA LYS A 328 17.90 -33.36 25.77
C LYS A 328 17.84 -31.98 25.13
N SER A 329 16.65 -31.53 24.73
CA SER A 329 16.47 -30.18 24.17
C SER A 329 16.80 -29.09 25.17
N MET A 330 16.46 -29.26 26.45
CA MET A 330 16.84 -28.33 27.52
C MET A 330 18.35 -28.28 27.75
N ALA A 331 19.04 -29.44 27.74
CA ALA A 331 20.49 -29.49 27.85
C ALA A 331 21.18 -28.81 26.65
N LEU A 332 20.67 -29.04 25.43
CA LEU A 332 21.15 -28.38 24.22
C LEU A 332 20.89 -26.87 24.27
N TYR A 333 19.72 -26.44 24.74
CA TYR A 333 19.39 -25.03 24.91
C TYR A 333 20.33 -24.33 25.90
N ASP A 334 20.68 -24.99 27.01
CA ASP A 334 21.69 -24.49 27.94
C ASP A 334 23.09 -24.38 27.29
N GLN A 335 23.45 -25.33 26.43
CA GLN A 335 24.69 -25.25 25.65
C GLN A 335 24.66 -24.08 24.66
N MET A 336 23.53 -23.84 23.97
CA MET A 336 23.35 -22.71 23.06
C MET A 336 23.52 -21.39 23.78
N LYS A 337 22.88 -21.20 24.95
CA LYS A 337 23.02 -19.97 25.75
C LYS A 337 24.47 -19.68 26.14
N ARG A 338 25.26 -20.73 26.44
CA ARG A 338 26.70 -20.58 26.76
C ARG A 338 27.54 -20.15 25.55
N HIS A 339 27.18 -20.57 24.34
CA HIS A 339 27.94 -20.28 23.12
C HIS A 339 27.52 -18.99 22.44
N PHE A 340 26.22 -18.68 22.42
CA PHE A 340 25.63 -17.61 21.62
C PHE A 340 25.04 -16.46 22.47
N GLY A 341 25.04 -16.60 23.79
CA GLY A 341 24.56 -15.60 24.73
C GLY A 341 23.07 -15.75 25.08
N LEU A 342 22.51 -14.70 25.66
CA LEU A 342 21.16 -14.74 26.27
C LEU A 342 20.02 -14.55 25.27
N HIS A 343 20.30 -14.15 24.02
CA HIS A 343 19.29 -13.98 22.97
C HIS A 343 18.96 -15.33 22.32
N CYS A 344 18.45 -16.24 23.14
CA CYS A 344 18.03 -17.57 22.72
C CYS A 344 16.60 -17.86 23.23
N HIS A 345 15.87 -18.74 22.55
CA HIS A 345 14.59 -19.27 23.02
C HIS A 345 14.43 -20.74 22.67
N LEU A 346 13.76 -21.49 23.54
CA LEU A 346 13.32 -22.87 23.30
C LEU A 346 11.84 -22.85 22.93
N LEU A 347 11.54 -22.96 21.64
CA LEU A 347 10.18 -22.96 21.12
C LEU A 347 9.68 -24.40 21.04
N ARG A 348 8.66 -24.73 21.82
CA ARG A 348 8.07 -26.08 21.88
C ARG A 348 6.88 -26.11 20.94
N LEU A 349 6.90 -26.99 19.94
CA LEU A 349 5.84 -27.13 18.94
C LEU A 349 5.50 -28.60 18.70
N HIS A 350 4.24 -28.87 18.42
CA HIS A 350 3.84 -30.15 17.81
C HIS A 350 4.25 -30.18 16.33
N SER A 351 4.81 -31.29 15.86
CA SER A 351 5.17 -31.49 14.44
C SER A 351 4.06 -32.18 13.64
N THR A 352 3.11 -32.82 14.33
CA THR A 352 1.89 -33.39 13.74
C THR A 352 1.02 -32.31 13.09
N GLN A 353 0.44 -32.67 11.93
CA GLN A 353 -0.53 -31.83 11.24
C GLN A 353 -1.81 -31.76 12.06
N CYS A 354 -2.22 -30.54 12.41
CA CYS A 354 -3.46 -30.29 13.13
C CYS A 354 -4.62 -30.19 12.14
N VAL A 355 -5.69 -30.93 12.40
CA VAL A 355 -6.91 -30.93 11.59
C VAL A 355 -8.06 -30.28 12.35
N PRO A 356 -9.09 -29.73 11.68
CA PRO A 356 -10.19 -29.03 12.35
C PRO A 356 -10.97 -29.87 13.37
N SER A 357 -10.88 -31.21 13.28
CA SER A 357 -11.55 -32.15 14.17
C SER A 357 -10.78 -32.50 15.43
N ASP A 358 -9.50 -32.11 15.54
CA ASP A 358 -8.73 -32.36 16.76
C ASP A 358 -9.28 -31.49 17.92
N ASP A 359 -8.93 -31.85 19.15
CA ASP A 359 -9.25 -31.03 20.32
C ASP A 359 -8.29 -29.81 20.38
N ASP A 360 -8.76 -28.69 20.94
CA ASP A 360 -7.97 -27.47 21.18
C ASP A 360 -7.26 -26.90 19.92
N THR A 361 -7.95 -26.89 18.78
CA THR A 361 -7.40 -26.39 17.51
C THR A 361 -7.79 -24.96 17.25
N VAL A 362 -6.91 -24.23 16.59
CA VAL A 362 -7.17 -22.88 16.11
C VAL A 362 -6.70 -22.74 14.68
N ARG A 363 -7.47 -22.00 13.88
CA ARG A 363 -7.05 -21.64 12.53
C ARG A 363 -5.85 -20.69 12.60
N LEU A 364 -4.85 -20.92 11.75
CA LEU A 364 -3.73 -19.99 11.64
C LEU A 364 -4.26 -18.60 11.25
N PRO A 365 -3.95 -17.54 12.02
CA PRO A 365 -4.46 -16.21 11.70
C PRO A 365 -3.95 -15.73 10.34
N PRO A 366 -4.76 -14.95 9.60
CA PRO A 366 -4.33 -14.38 8.33
C PRO A 366 -3.23 -13.32 8.56
N VAL A 367 -2.38 -13.12 7.55
CA VAL A 367 -1.37 -12.05 7.53
C VAL A 367 -2.00 -10.77 6.96
N GLU A 368 -2.29 -9.81 7.82
CA GLU A 368 -2.85 -8.49 7.51
C GLU A 368 -1.92 -7.66 6.62
N TRP A 369 -0.61 -7.67 6.88
CA TRP A 369 0.43 -6.84 6.24
C TRP A 369 1.17 -7.56 5.11
N SER A 370 0.41 -8.31 4.30
CA SER A 370 0.89 -8.91 3.04
C SER A 370 0.98 -7.87 1.92
N ALA A 371 1.94 -8.07 1.01
CA ALA A 371 2.08 -7.27 -0.20
C ALA A 371 0.92 -7.57 -1.17
N ALA A 372 0.56 -6.60 -2.02
CA ALA A 372 -0.53 -6.78 -2.96
C ALA A 372 -0.33 -7.96 -3.92
N ALA A 373 0.91 -8.18 -4.38
CA ALA A 373 1.26 -9.31 -5.25
C ALA A 373 1.06 -10.67 -4.58
N GLU A 374 1.36 -10.77 -3.29
CA GLU A 374 1.19 -11.99 -2.51
C GLU A 374 -0.28 -12.36 -2.37
N GLU A 375 -1.12 -11.40 -2.01
CA GLU A 375 -2.56 -11.65 -1.89
C GLU A 375 -3.23 -11.91 -3.24
N LEU A 376 -2.81 -11.21 -4.31
CA LEU A 376 -3.28 -11.51 -5.67
C LEU A 376 -2.92 -12.92 -6.10
N ALA A 377 -1.69 -13.37 -5.82
CA ALA A 377 -1.26 -14.74 -6.12
C ALA A 377 -2.10 -15.76 -5.35
N GLU A 378 -2.45 -15.47 -4.10
CA GLU A 378 -3.33 -16.32 -3.29
C GLU A 378 -4.77 -16.35 -3.81
N ILE A 379 -5.33 -15.21 -4.22
CA ILE A 379 -6.65 -15.13 -4.87
C ILE A 379 -6.65 -16.00 -6.14
N VAL A 380 -5.66 -15.82 -7.03
CA VAL A 380 -5.54 -16.60 -8.26
C VAL A 380 -5.37 -18.10 -7.98
N ARG A 381 -4.62 -18.45 -6.92
CA ARG A 381 -4.45 -19.84 -6.49
C ARG A 381 -5.78 -20.45 -6.03
N ARG A 382 -6.58 -19.72 -5.26
CA ARG A 382 -7.91 -20.19 -4.81
C ARG A 382 -8.93 -20.23 -5.94
N GLU A 383 -8.88 -19.30 -6.89
CA GLU A 383 -9.72 -19.30 -8.09
C GLU A 383 -9.42 -20.49 -9.02
N SER A 384 -8.17 -20.93 -9.08
CA SER A 384 -7.73 -22.07 -9.90
C SER A 384 -7.86 -23.42 -9.20
N SER A 385 -8.17 -23.43 -7.90
CA SER A 385 -8.40 -24.65 -7.13
C SER A 385 -9.78 -25.24 -7.44
N GLU A 386 -9.84 -26.55 -7.67
CA GLU A 386 -11.11 -27.28 -7.80
C GLU A 386 -11.75 -27.59 -6.44
N ASP A 387 -10.95 -27.54 -5.37
CA ASP A 387 -11.41 -27.74 -3.98
C ASP A 387 -12.09 -26.47 -3.45
N ASP A 388 -13.32 -26.63 -2.94
CA ASP A 388 -14.10 -25.57 -2.30
C ASP A 388 -13.74 -25.37 -0.81
N GLU A 389 -12.86 -26.22 -0.27
CA GLU A 389 -12.37 -26.11 1.11
C GLU A 389 -11.35 -24.97 1.26
N ASP A 390 -11.37 -24.29 2.41
CA ASP A 390 -10.41 -23.24 2.71
C ASP A 390 -9.02 -23.84 2.97
N PRO A 391 -7.99 -23.51 2.18
CA PRO A 391 -6.65 -24.10 2.30
C PRO A 391 -5.86 -23.59 3.52
N THR A 392 -6.48 -22.77 4.38
CA THR A 392 -5.78 -22.16 5.52
C THR A 392 -5.48 -23.22 6.59
N PRO A 393 -4.21 -23.37 7.01
CA PRO A 393 -3.82 -24.40 7.96
C PRO A 393 -4.39 -24.15 9.36
N TYR A 394 -4.55 -25.23 10.11
CA TYR A 394 -4.87 -25.23 11.53
C TYR A 394 -3.61 -25.56 12.34
N ILE A 395 -3.55 -25.06 13.57
CA ILE A 395 -2.48 -25.33 14.53
C ILE A 395 -3.11 -25.61 15.89
N PHE A 396 -2.39 -26.30 16.77
CA PHE A 396 -2.84 -26.47 18.15
C PHE A 396 -2.80 -25.14 18.90
N GLU A 397 -3.75 -24.94 19.82
CA GLU A 397 -3.80 -23.75 20.67
C GLU A 397 -2.56 -23.64 21.56
N SER A 398 -1.98 -24.78 21.98
CA SER A 398 -0.69 -24.85 22.68
C SER A 398 0.44 -24.20 21.88
N ASP A 399 0.56 -24.53 20.59
CA ASP A 399 1.54 -23.95 19.68
C ASP A 399 1.29 -22.46 19.46
N ALA A 400 0.03 -22.07 19.24
CA ALA A 400 -0.33 -20.66 19.08
C ALA A 400 0.08 -19.83 20.31
N ASN A 401 -0.11 -20.38 21.52
CA ASN A 401 0.30 -19.75 22.77
C ASN A 401 1.83 -19.70 22.92
N ALA A 402 2.53 -20.77 22.56
CA ALA A 402 4.00 -20.80 22.56
C ALA A 402 4.59 -19.76 21.60
N LEU A 403 4.02 -19.63 20.39
CA LEU A 403 4.42 -18.64 19.39
C LEU A 403 4.17 -17.20 19.88
N ARG A 404 3.01 -16.91 20.47
CA ARG A 404 2.72 -15.59 21.08
C ARG A 404 3.71 -15.25 22.20
N ALA A 405 3.98 -16.20 23.08
CA ALA A 405 4.90 -16.03 24.20
C ALA A 405 6.34 -15.76 23.70
N PHE A 406 6.82 -16.57 22.75
CA PHE A 406 8.12 -16.40 22.10
C PHE A 406 8.27 -15.00 21.49
N VAL A 407 7.32 -14.61 20.63
CA VAL A 407 7.38 -13.33 19.91
C VAL A 407 7.36 -12.16 20.90
N ARG A 408 6.51 -12.22 21.93
CA ARG A 408 6.45 -11.20 22.98
C ARG A 408 7.75 -11.11 23.77
N GLU A 409 8.33 -12.23 24.17
CA GLU A 409 9.60 -12.29 24.88
C GLU A 409 10.73 -11.67 24.05
N MET A 410 10.86 -12.09 22.78
CA MET A 410 11.86 -11.59 21.86
C MET A 410 11.76 -10.06 21.69
N VAL A 411 10.55 -9.54 21.50
CA VAL A 411 10.31 -8.10 21.34
C VAL A 411 10.66 -7.32 22.60
N THR A 412 10.10 -7.72 23.75
CA THR A 412 10.17 -6.96 25.00
C THR A 412 11.53 -7.07 25.70
N GLN A 413 12.21 -8.21 25.58
CA GLN A 413 13.47 -8.47 26.28
C GLN A 413 14.71 -8.26 25.42
N SER A 414 14.59 -8.33 24.08
CA SER A 414 15.76 -8.27 23.19
C SER A 414 15.68 -7.18 22.13
N ILE A 415 14.65 -7.16 21.27
CA ILE A 415 14.59 -6.24 20.12
C ILE A 415 14.50 -4.79 20.59
N ILE A 416 13.50 -4.43 21.40
CA ILE A 416 13.31 -3.05 21.85
C ILE A 416 14.52 -2.55 22.65
N PRO A 417 15.02 -3.29 23.67
CA PRO A 417 16.21 -2.85 24.40
C PRO A 417 17.46 -2.69 23.53
N SER A 418 17.64 -3.55 22.52
CA SER A 418 18.75 -3.44 21.56
C SER A 418 18.62 -2.17 20.71
N MET A 419 17.43 -1.90 20.18
CA MET A 419 17.14 -0.70 19.39
C MET A 419 17.28 0.58 20.20
N GLU A 420 16.82 0.60 21.46
CA GLU A 420 16.97 1.74 22.37
C GLU A 420 18.45 2.04 22.65
N ARG A 421 19.25 1.00 22.93
CA ARG A 421 20.70 1.15 23.18
C ARG A 421 21.43 1.66 21.93
N ALA A 422 21.11 1.12 20.77
CA ALA A 422 21.67 1.57 19.50
C ALA A 422 21.31 3.04 19.23
N SER A 423 20.04 3.39 19.41
CA SER A 423 19.54 4.75 19.23
C SER A 423 20.21 5.74 20.18
N ALA A 424 20.37 5.39 21.45
CA ALA A 424 21.09 6.22 22.42
C ALA A 424 22.56 6.44 22.00
N THR A 425 23.25 5.37 21.61
CA THR A 425 24.65 5.41 21.17
C THR A 425 24.84 6.31 19.95
N TRP A 426 23.99 6.17 18.93
CA TRP A 426 24.08 7.00 17.73
C TRP A 426 23.64 8.44 18.00
N ASN A 427 22.64 8.66 18.86
CA ASN A 427 22.21 10.01 19.24
C ASN A 427 23.32 10.79 19.94
N ASP A 428 24.12 10.14 20.81
CA ASP A 428 25.27 10.79 21.45
C ASP A 428 26.36 11.17 20.42
N GLN A 429 26.64 10.28 19.46
CA GLN A 429 27.55 10.57 18.35
C GLN A 429 27.06 11.77 17.52
N VAL A 430 25.78 11.82 17.19
CA VAL A 430 25.16 12.93 16.44
C VAL A 430 25.15 14.22 17.26
N ALA A 431 24.82 14.15 18.54
CA ALA A 431 24.78 15.32 19.42
C ALA A 431 26.18 15.91 19.65
N SER A 432 27.23 15.07 19.66
CA SER A 432 28.62 15.53 19.66
C SER A 432 28.95 16.33 18.38
N ARG A 433 28.46 15.88 17.22
CA ARG A 433 28.57 16.59 15.92
C ARG A 433 27.80 17.92 15.94
N ARG A 434 26.65 17.98 16.61
CA ARG A 434 25.82 19.21 16.75
C ARG A 434 26.41 20.22 17.75
N ARG A 435 27.03 19.78 18.85
CA ARG A 435 27.53 20.64 19.94
C ARG A 435 28.97 21.12 19.75
N GLY A 436 29.78 20.46 18.91
CA GLY A 436 31.14 20.89 18.63
C GLY A 436 31.21 22.16 17.78
N LEU A 437 32.00 23.15 18.22
CA LEU A 437 32.41 24.33 17.44
C LEU A 437 33.12 23.97 16.11
N SER A 438 33.43 22.68 15.87
CA SER A 438 34.00 22.15 14.63
C SER A 438 32.94 21.53 13.68
N GLY A 439 31.78 21.09 14.20
CA GLY A 439 30.76 20.36 13.43
C GLY A 439 29.84 21.23 12.56
N ARG A 440 29.57 22.47 12.97
CA ARG A 440 28.86 23.46 12.12
C ARG A 440 29.73 24.03 11.00
N PHE A 441 31.05 23.79 11.05
CA PHE A 441 32.00 24.28 10.06
C PHE A 441 32.53 23.18 9.13
N MET A 442 32.38 21.88 9.39
CA MET A 442 32.85 20.86 8.44
C MET A 442 31.99 20.71 7.17
N SER A 443 30.69 21.04 7.21
CA SER A 443 29.83 21.05 6.01
C SER A 443 29.86 22.40 5.25
N MET A 444 30.15 23.51 5.94
CA MET A 444 30.28 24.85 5.31
C MET A 444 31.72 25.29 4.98
N SER A 445 32.75 24.76 5.64
CA SER A 445 34.16 25.09 5.33
C SER A 445 34.64 24.45 4.03
N LYS A 446 33.95 23.43 3.51
CA LYS A 446 34.25 22.84 2.19
C LYS A 446 33.94 23.78 1.01
N ARG A 447 33.31 24.95 1.24
CA ARG A 447 32.93 25.89 0.17
C ARG A 447 33.79 27.15 0.08
N PHE A 448 34.68 27.43 1.04
CA PHE A 448 35.39 28.71 1.13
C PHE A 448 36.92 28.65 0.93
N THR A 449 37.51 27.52 0.54
CA THR A 449 38.95 27.44 0.21
C THR A 449 39.25 27.54 -1.29
N ALA A 450 38.30 27.97 -2.12
CA ALA A 450 38.45 28.06 -3.58
C ALA A 450 38.72 29.47 -4.13
N PHE A 451 39.21 30.42 -3.31
CA PHE A 451 39.67 31.73 -3.79
C PHE A 451 40.93 32.18 -3.03
N GLY A 452 42.06 32.29 -3.75
CA GLY A 452 43.29 32.95 -3.26
C GLY A 452 44.56 32.14 -3.47
N GLY A 453 45.25 32.39 -4.58
CA GLY A 453 46.47 31.67 -4.97
C GLY A 453 47.74 32.09 -4.22
N GLY A 454 48.78 31.26 -4.35
CA GLY A 454 50.18 31.70 -4.19
C GLY A 454 51.16 30.74 -3.52
N ARG A 455 51.87 29.97 -4.36
CA ARG A 455 53.29 29.54 -4.26
C ARG A 455 53.69 28.29 -3.45
N ASN A 456 54.21 27.34 -4.24
CA ASN A 456 55.32 26.41 -4.01
C ASN A 456 55.18 25.31 -2.95
N SER A 457 54.58 24.18 -3.34
CA SER A 457 55.22 22.87 -3.13
C SER A 457 54.68 21.85 -4.13
N SER A 458 55.59 21.16 -4.81
CA SER A 458 55.32 20.06 -5.72
C SER A 458 55.06 18.78 -4.90
N SER A 459 53.79 18.43 -4.73
CA SER A 459 53.36 17.10 -4.29
C SER A 459 52.02 16.77 -4.97
N PRO A 460 51.76 15.49 -5.29
CA PRO A 460 50.82 15.10 -6.34
C PRO A 460 49.36 15.37 -5.96
N LEU A 461 48.56 15.64 -7.00
CA LEU A 461 47.12 15.96 -7.00
C LEU A 461 46.31 15.17 -5.94
N LEU A 462 45.95 15.84 -4.84
CA LEU A 462 44.97 15.38 -3.86
C LEU A 462 43.59 15.89 -4.27
N GLY A 463 42.70 14.96 -4.64
CA GLY A 463 41.32 15.24 -5.04
C GLY A 463 40.54 16.02 -3.99
N GLY A 464 39.69 16.94 -4.46
CA GLY A 464 38.78 17.71 -3.61
C GLY A 464 37.96 16.77 -2.72
N ALA A 465 37.82 17.15 -1.44
CA ALA A 465 37.24 16.33 -0.39
C ALA A 465 35.87 15.73 -0.78
N VAL A 466 35.90 14.50 -1.28
CA VAL A 466 34.78 13.74 -1.84
C VAL A 466 33.70 13.55 -0.77
N SER A 467 32.42 13.66 -1.16
CA SER A 467 31.29 13.29 -0.32
C SER A 467 31.36 11.81 0.08
N ASN A 468 30.78 11.42 1.22
CA ASN A 468 30.62 10.00 1.58
C ASN A 468 29.59 9.28 0.69
N TYR A 469 28.83 10.04 -0.11
CA TYR A 469 27.89 9.50 -1.07
C TYR A 469 28.61 8.95 -2.30
N ASP A 470 28.45 7.66 -2.55
CA ASP A 470 28.87 7.07 -3.82
C ASP A 470 27.79 7.34 -4.87
N SER A 471 28.03 8.33 -5.73
CA SER A 471 27.09 8.68 -6.81
C SER A 471 27.00 7.63 -7.92
N VAL A 472 28.00 6.75 -8.06
CA VAL A 472 28.02 5.68 -9.06
C VAL A 472 27.17 4.51 -8.59
N GLN A 473 27.35 4.11 -7.32
CA GLN A 473 26.58 3.02 -6.72
C GLN A 473 25.24 3.47 -6.14
N GLY A 474 25.07 4.78 -5.89
CA GLY A 474 23.82 5.40 -5.43
C GLY A 474 23.51 5.19 -3.95
N PHE A 475 24.51 5.04 -3.08
CA PHE A 475 24.31 4.85 -1.65
C PHE A 475 25.45 5.39 -0.78
N TYR A 476 25.18 5.56 0.52
CA TYR A 476 26.18 5.80 1.55
C TYR A 476 26.58 4.49 2.20
N ARG A 477 27.87 4.27 2.47
CA ARG A 477 28.31 3.09 3.24
C ARG A 477 27.58 3.06 4.61
N PRO A 478 27.21 1.88 5.13
CA PRO A 478 26.40 1.79 6.36
C PRO A 478 27.01 2.47 7.58
N GLU A 479 28.35 2.56 7.63
CA GLU A 479 29.11 3.17 8.72
C GLU A 479 29.32 4.68 8.52
N ALA A 480 28.94 5.25 7.37
CA ALA A 480 29.02 6.68 7.13
C ALA A 480 28.11 7.43 8.12
N PRO A 481 28.53 8.59 8.65
CA PRO A 481 27.72 9.37 9.59
C PRO A 481 26.31 9.67 9.08
N GLU A 482 26.18 9.93 7.77
CA GLU A 482 24.90 10.19 7.11
C GLU A 482 23.98 8.96 7.12
N ALA A 483 24.52 7.76 6.89
CA ALA A 483 23.78 6.49 6.95
C ALA A 483 23.38 6.14 8.39
N VAL A 484 24.29 6.30 9.35
CA VAL A 484 24.03 6.08 10.78
C VAL A 484 22.95 7.03 11.29
N MET A 485 22.99 8.30 10.90
CA MET A 485 21.94 9.27 11.22
C MET A 485 20.59 8.89 10.61
N ARG A 486 20.57 8.37 9.38
CA ARG A 486 19.32 7.92 8.74
C ARG A 486 18.74 6.73 9.52
N LYS A 487 19.57 5.74 9.88
CA LYS A 487 19.17 4.58 10.68
C LYS A 487 18.67 4.98 12.08
N LEU A 488 19.32 5.94 12.73
CA LEU A 488 18.87 6.52 14.01
C LEU A 488 17.46 7.12 13.89
N ALA A 489 17.21 7.92 12.86
CA ALA A 489 15.92 8.54 12.65
C ALA A 489 14.81 7.51 12.36
N ASP A 490 15.12 6.51 11.54
CA ASP A 490 14.19 5.41 11.22
C ASP A 490 13.92 4.51 12.44
N TYR A 491 14.92 4.24 13.30
CA TYR A 491 14.72 3.56 14.59
C TYR A 491 13.86 4.40 15.54
N ALA A 492 14.08 5.72 15.60
CA ALA A 492 13.27 6.62 16.40
C ALA A 492 11.80 6.63 15.92
N MET A 493 11.56 6.54 14.61
CA MET A 493 10.20 6.34 14.06
C MET A 493 9.58 5.01 14.54
N MET A 494 10.30 3.89 14.42
CA MET A 494 9.84 2.56 14.86
C MET A 494 9.54 2.52 16.38
N LEU A 495 10.37 3.18 17.20
CA LEU A 495 10.22 3.28 18.65
C LEU A 495 9.22 4.36 19.08
N ARG A 496 8.63 5.09 18.11
CA ARG A 496 7.66 6.16 18.31
C ARG A 496 8.19 7.39 19.07
N ASP A 497 9.50 7.65 18.97
CA ASP A 497 10.13 8.92 19.34
C ASP A 497 10.20 9.87 18.12
N PHE A 498 9.03 10.36 17.72
CA PHE A 498 8.88 11.20 16.53
C PHE A 498 9.64 12.53 16.63
N LYS A 499 9.93 13.03 17.84
CA LYS A 499 10.67 14.28 18.04
C LYS A 499 12.14 14.09 17.69
N LEU A 500 12.76 13.01 18.19
CA LEU A 500 14.12 12.67 17.81
C LEU A 500 14.21 12.40 16.30
N ALA A 501 13.28 11.61 15.77
CA ALA A 501 13.21 11.31 14.34
C ALA A 501 13.19 12.59 13.49
N HIS A 502 12.22 13.49 13.75
CA HIS A 502 12.08 14.76 13.02
C HIS A 502 13.36 15.60 13.06
N SER A 503 13.91 15.83 14.26
CA SER A 503 15.10 16.65 14.42
C SER A 503 16.33 16.07 13.71
N THR A 504 16.37 14.74 13.51
CA THR A 504 17.46 14.05 12.82
C THR A 504 17.29 14.10 11.30
N TYR A 505 16.06 13.90 10.80
CA TYR A 505 15.74 14.10 9.38
C TYR A 505 16.02 15.54 8.93
N GLU A 506 15.67 16.55 9.74
CA GLU A 506 15.92 17.96 9.41
C GLU A 506 17.41 18.25 9.13
N ILE A 507 18.32 17.63 9.89
CA ILE A 507 19.77 17.75 9.61
C ILE A 507 20.14 17.11 8.28
N LEU A 508 19.67 15.88 8.07
CA LEU A 508 19.98 15.10 6.88
C LEU A 508 19.46 15.73 5.58
N CYS A 509 18.38 16.51 5.63
CA CYS A 509 17.85 17.26 4.48
C CYS A 509 18.96 18.08 3.80
N GLN A 510 19.74 18.83 4.56
CA GLN A 510 20.76 19.69 3.97
C GLN A 510 21.97 18.90 3.45
N ASP A 511 22.38 17.85 4.17
CA ASP A 511 23.52 17.00 3.78
C ASP A 511 23.22 16.27 2.45
N PHE A 512 22.06 15.61 2.34
CA PHE A 512 21.66 14.91 1.13
C PHE A 512 21.44 15.84 -0.08
N LYS A 513 20.91 17.06 0.16
CA LYS A 513 20.79 18.08 -0.89
C LYS A 513 22.16 18.50 -1.43
N ASN A 514 23.12 18.70 -0.53
CA ASN A 514 24.48 19.11 -0.90
C ASN A 514 25.18 18.05 -1.75
N ASP A 515 24.98 16.78 -1.40
CA ASP A 515 25.54 15.63 -2.09
C ASP A 515 24.83 15.28 -3.41
N LYS A 516 23.70 15.95 -3.70
CA LYS A 516 22.79 15.61 -4.82
C LYS A 516 22.32 14.15 -4.76
N ALA A 517 22.21 13.60 -3.56
CA ALA A 517 21.70 12.26 -3.31
C ALA A 517 20.17 12.27 -3.37
N TRP A 518 19.58 12.45 -4.56
CA TRP A 518 18.16 12.83 -4.71
C TRP A 518 17.16 11.85 -4.10
N ARG A 519 17.44 10.54 -4.09
CA ARG A 519 16.58 9.54 -3.43
C ARG A 519 16.60 9.68 -1.90
N HIS A 520 17.80 9.85 -1.34
CA HIS A 520 17.98 10.13 0.09
C HIS A 520 17.34 11.46 0.47
N TYR A 521 17.53 12.49 -0.36
CA TYR A 521 16.92 13.80 -0.17
C TYR A 521 15.39 13.74 -0.22
N ALA A 522 14.81 12.98 -1.13
CA ALA A 522 13.36 12.80 -1.18
C ALA A 522 12.83 12.09 0.09
N GLY A 523 13.41 10.95 0.45
CA GLY A 523 12.96 10.14 1.59
C GLY A 523 13.20 10.78 2.96
N VAL A 524 14.19 11.66 3.10
CA VAL A 524 14.35 12.44 4.33
C VAL A 524 13.30 13.55 4.45
N ASN A 525 12.93 14.22 3.36
CA ASN A 525 11.90 15.26 3.40
C ASN A 525 10.51 14.64 3.65
N GLU A 526 10.21 13.51 3.02
CA GLU A 526 9.00 12.72 3.28
C GLU A 526 8.88 12.42 4.78
N MET A 527 9.92 11.79 5.36
CA MET A 527 9.87 11.42 6.77
C MET A 527 9.99 12.61 7.73
N ALA A 528 10.58 13.73 7.31
CA ALA A 528 10.56 14.98 8.08
C ALA A 528 9.13 15.52 8.22
N ALA A 529 8.32 15.49 7.16
CA ALA A 529 6.90 15.85 7.22
C ALA A 529 6.11 14.88 8.10
N VAL A 530 6.26 13.56 7.86
CA VAL A 530 5.53 12.51 8.60
C VAL A 530 5.83 12.58 10.10
N SER A 531 7.11 12.63 10.47
CA SER A 531 7.53 12.71 11.88
C SER A 531 7.07 14.00 12.56
N LEU A 532 7.07 15.14 11.87
CA LEU A 532 6.59 16.41 12.43
C LEU A 532 5.08 16.37 12.72
N LEU A 533 4.30 15.82 11.79
CA LEU A 533 2.85 15.66 11.95
C LEU A 533 2.51 14.67 13.06
N LEU A 534 3.29 13.58 13.22
CA LEU A 534 3.10 12.61 14.30
C LEU A 534 3.58 13.09 15.68
N ALA A 535 4.64 13.91 15.73
CA ALA A 535 5.23 14.41 16.98
C ALA A 535 4.34 15.41 17.73
N THR A 536 3.38 16.00 17.04
CA THR A 536 2.60 17.12 17.53
C THR A 536 1.13 16.72 17.58
N GLY A 537 0.53 16.81 18.78
CA GLY A 537 -0.90 16.51 18.92
C GLY A 537 -1.75 17.49 18.10
N ALA A 538 -2.98 17.08 17.76
CA ALA A 538 -3.91 17.84 16.94
C ALA A 538 -4.14 19.30 17.43
N SER A 539 -3.95 19.57 18.72
CA SER A 539 -4.15 20.89 19.34
C SER A 539 -2.97 21.87 19.18
N ASN A 540 -1.79 21.42 18.75
CA ASN A 540 -0.63 22.31 18.66
C ASN A 540 -0.64 23.08 17.33
N LYS A 541 -0.50 24.41 17.38
CA LYS A 541 -0.24 25.24 16.20
C LYS A 541 1.21 25.00 15.69
N ILE A 542 1.47 23.86 15.05
CA ILE A 542 2.65 23.73 14.17
C ILE A 542 2.56 24.80 13.09
N ARG A 543 3.71 25.38 12.74
CA ARG A 543 3.91 26.09 11.48
C ARG A 543 3.71 25.11 10.31
N ILE A 544 2.48 25.03 9.80
CA ILE A 544 2.08 24.20 8.65
C ILE A 544 2.96 24.51 7.43
N GLU A 545 3.46 25.73 7.31
CA GLU A 545 4.37 26.19 6.24
C GLU A 545 5.59 25.27 6.02
N GLY A 546 6.15 24.66 7.08
CA GLY A 546 7.26 23.71 6.93
C GLY A 546 6.85 22.38 6.31
N ILE A 547 5.61 21.93 6.54
CA ILE A 547 5.08 20.66 6.01
C ILE A 547 4.95 20.73 4.50
N ASP A 548 4.39 21.83 3.97
CA ASP A 548 4.23 22.00 2.53
C ASP A 548 5.57 21.97 1.82
N GLN A 549 6.58 22.66 2.35
CA GLN A 549 7.92 22.65 1.77
C GLN A 549 8.52 21.24 1.76
N TYR A 550 8.36 20.47 2.84
CA TYR A 550 8.83 19.08 2.91
C TYR A 550 8.12 18.21 1.87
N LEU A 551 6.79 18.27 1.79
CA LEU A 551 5.99 17.49 0.85
C LEU A 551 6.32 17.86 -0.60
N GLU A 552 6.44 19.15 -0.94
CA GLU A 552 6.81 19.63 -2.28
C GLU A 552 8.20 19.14 -2.68
N THR A 553 9.16 19.26 -1.76
CA THR A 553 10.54 18.85 -2.00
C THR A 553 10.65 17.34 -2.21
N ALA A 554 9.99 16.55 -1.36
CA ALA A 554 9.95 15.10 -1.46
C ALA A 554 9.29 14.66 -2.78
N TYR A 555 8.09 15.17 -3.05
CA TYR A 555 7.33 14.91 -4.26
C TYR A 555 8.13 15.22 -5.53
N TYR A 556 8.62 16.45 -5.65
CA TYR A 556 9.41 16.89 -6.81
C TYR A 556 10.66 16.01 -7.00
N SER A 557 11.36 15.68 -5.92
CA SER A 557 12.57 14.87 -5.99
C SER A 557 12.26 13.43 -6.40
N TYR A 558 11.20 12.83 -5.89
CA TYR A 558 10.81 11.47 -6.29
C TYR A 558 10.38 11.38 -7.75
N VAL A 559 9.56 12.33 -8.22
CA VAL A 559 9.04 12.34 -9.60
C VAL A 559 10.11 12.76 -10.60
N THR A 560 10.73 13.93 -10.39
CA THR A 560 11.58 14.56 -11.41
C THR A 560 13.03 14.10 -11.35
N ARG A 561 13.54 13.69 -10.18
CA ARG A 561 14.97 13.36 -9.99
C ARG A 561 15.24 11.87 -9.83
N ALA A 562 14.35 11.14 -9.16
CA ALA A 562 14.59 9.73 -8.80
C ALA A 562 13.84 8.72 -9.67
N GLY A 563 12.71 9.11 -10.26
CA GLY A 563 11.85 8.23 -11.06
C GLY A 563 11.15 7.15 -10.23
N THR A 564 10.70 7.48 -9.00
CA THR A 564 10.07 6.52 -8.09
C THR A 564 8.63 6.94 -7.74
N PRO A 565 7.65 6.66 -8.61
CA PRO A 565 6.28 7.14 -8.45
C PRO A 565 5.57 6.58 -7.22
N HIS A 566 5.88 5.34 -6.81
CA HIS A 566 5.35 4.75 -5.57
C HIS A 566 5.70 5.57 -4.34
N ASN A 567 6.98 5.96 -4.18
CA ASN A 567 7.39 6.77 -3.03
C ASN A 567 6.79 8.19 -3.08
N ALA A 568 6.61 8.75 -4.28
CA ALA A 568 5.92 10.03 -4.45
C ALA A 568 4.46 9.93 -3.99
N LEU A 569 3.76 8.87 -4.40
CA LEU A 569 2.37 8.63 -3.99
C LEU A 569 2.28 8.38 -2.49
N ARG A 570 3.15 7.53 -1.94
CA ARG A 570 3.27 7.26 -0.50
C ARG A 570 3.42 8.55 0.29
N THR A 571 4.34 9.43 -0.13
CA THR A 571 4.58 10.75 0.48
C THR A 571 3.31 11.57 0.56
N LEU A 572 2.61 11.74 -0.57
CA LEU A 572 1.44 12.60 -0.63
C LEU A 572 0.26 12.00 0.13
N VAL A 573 0.00 10.70 -0.01
CA VAL A 573 -1.09 10.01 0.71
C VAL A 573 -0.88 10.09 2.23
N LEU A 574 0.34 9.86 2.72
CA LEU A 574 0.65 10.02 4.15
C LEU A 574 0.46 11.47 4.60
N GLY A 575 0.93 12.44 3.80
CA GLY A 575 0.72 13.86 4.07
C GLY A 575 -0.75 14.24 4.16
N VAL A 576 -1.58 13.79 3.22
CA VAL A 576 -3.03 13.99 3.19
C VAL A 576 -3.65 13.46 4.47
N GLU A 577 -3.44 12.18 4.80
CA GLU A 577 -4.09 11.54 5.95
C GLU A 577 -3.64 12.14 7.29
N LEU A 578 -2.35 12.47 7.44
CA LEU A 578 -1.84 13.13 8.63
C LEU A 578 -2.36 14.58 8.79
N LEU A 579 -2.53 15.31 7.68
CA LEU A 579 -3.15 16.63 7.69
C LEU A 579 -4.65 16.55 8.01
N LYS A 580 -5.36 15.55 7.47
CA LYS A 580 -6.77 15.27 7.78
C LYS A 580 -6.98 15.05 9.28
N MET A 581 -6.17 14.18 9.90
CA MET A 581 -6.24 13.89 11.33
C MET A 581 -6.03 15.12 12.23
N ARG A 582 -5.44 16.18 11.70
CA ARG A 582 -5.26 17.44 12.43
C ARG A 582 -6.49 18.35 12.40
N GLY A 583 -7.34 18.21 11.38
CA GLY A 583 -8.55 19.00 11.22
C GLY A 583 -8.31 20.50 11.00
N GLY A 584 -9.37 21.30 11.15
CA GLY A 584 -9.30 22.75 11.02
C GLY A 584 -8.84 23.20 9.62
N ASN A 585 -7.88 24.12 9.56
CA ASN A 585 -7.35 24.62 8.29
C ASN A 585 -6.47 23.59 7.54
N ALA A 586 -5.94 22.58 8.23
CA ALA A 586 -5.12 21.54 7.60
C ALA A 586 -5.93 20.66 6.62
N LEU A 587 -7.26 20.64 6.74
CA LEU A 587 -8.15 19.95 5.81
C LEU A 587 -8.09 20.54 4.40
N ASP A 588 -7.86 21.85 4.28
CA ASP A 588 -7.78 22.52 2.97
C ASP A 588 -6.46 22.15 2.27
N ASP A 589 -5.37 22.06 3.03
CA ASP A 589 -4.09 21.55 2.54
C ASP A 589 -4.16 20.07 2.17
N ALA A 590 -4.84 19.24 2.99
CA ALA A 590 -5.08 17.84 2.67
C ALA A 590 -5.84 17.69 1.35
N ALA A 591 -6.92 18.46 1.15
CA ALA A 591 -7.68 18.46 -0.10
C ALA A 591 -6.81 18.90 -1.29
N ARG A 592 -5.99 19.93 -1.14
CA ARG A 592 -5.07 20.41 -2.19
C ARG A 592 -4.03 19.36 -2.57
N TRP A 593 -3.42 18.69 -1.58
CA TRP A 593 -2.46 17.62 -1.82
C TRP A 593 -3.09 16.40 -2.47
N ALA A 594 -4.30 16.02 -2.07
CA ALA A 594 -5.04 14.95 -2.73
C ALA A 594 -5.42 15.31 -4.18
N ASN A 595 -5.79 16.56 -4.47
CA ASN A 595 -6.00 17.04 -5.84
C ASN A 595 -4.73 16.89 -6.69
N ARG A 596 -3.56 17.26 -6.15
CA ARG A 596 -2.28 17.08 -6.86
C ARG A 596 -2.02 15.62 -7.24
N ILE A 597 -2.40 14.65 -6.40
CA ILE A 597 -2.30 13.22 -6.73
C ILE A 597 -3.16 12.88 -7.97
N LEU A 598 -4.36 13.44 -8.07
CA LEU A 598 -5.29 13.21 -9.19
C LEU A 598 -4.81 13.90 -10.48
N ASP A 599 -4.37 15.15 -10.38
CA ASP A 599 -3.90 15.97 -11.50
C ASP A 599 -2.66 15.36 -12.17
N ASP A 600 -1.74 14.83 -11.38
CA ASP A 600 -0.52 14.19 -11.86
C ASP A 600 -0.71 12.70 -12.22
N HIS A 601 -1.96 12.20 -12.18
CA HIS A 601 -2.34 10.84 -12.57
C HIS A 601 -1.50 9.74 -11.90
N MET A 602 -1.23 9.90 -10.61
CA MET A 602 -0.35 8.98 -9.86
C MET A 602 -1.04 7.67 -9.46
N VAL A 603 -2.36 7.62 -9.57
CA VAL A 603 -3.21 6.48 -9.22
C VAL A 603 -3.98 5.99 -10.45
N GLY A 604 -4.41 4.74 -10.40
CA GLY A 604 -5.34 4.17 -11.36
C GLY A 604 -6.78 4.65 -11.11
N SER A 605 -7.73 4.03 -11.80
CA SER A 605 -9.13 4.44 -11.75
C SER A 605 -9.80 4.17 -10.40
N VAL A 606 -9.42 3.09 -9.71
CA VAL A 606 -9.93 2.79 -8.36
C VAL A 606 -9.38 3.79 -7.35
N GLY A 607 -8.06 4.02 -7.36
CA GLY A 607 -7.44 5.04 -6.53
C GLY A 607 -7.98 6.45 -6.80
N HIS A 608 -8.32 6.77 -8.06
CA HIS A 608 -8.95 8.04 -8.44
C HIS A 608 -10.32 8.22 -7.75
N ALA A 609 -11.20 7.23 -7.83
CA ALA A 609 -12.52 7.29 -7.20
C ALA A 609 -12.40 7.40 -5.67
N LEU A 610 -11.55 6.57 -5.06
CA LEU A 610 -11.30 6.59 -3.62
C LEU A 610 -10.74 7.93 -3.14
N LEU A 611 -9.74 8.51 -3.83
CA LEU A 611 -9.19 9.81 -3.46
C LEU A 611 -10.18 10.95 -3.67
N THR A 612 -11.08 10.85 -4.66
CA THR A 612 -12.17 11.81 -4.86
C THR A 612 -13.12 11.82 -3.65
N GLU A 613 -13.45 10.65 -3.10
CA GLU A 613 -14.17 10.55 -1.81
C GLU A 613 -13.36 11.16 -0.66
N ARG A 614 -12.04 10.89 -0.59
CA ARG A 614 -11.18 11.48 0.45
C ARG A 614 -11.21 13.01 0.39
N ILE A 615 -11.15 13.60 -0.80
CA ILE A 615 -11.28 15.05 -0.96
C ILE A 615 -12.65 15.54 -0.47
N ALA A 616 -13.74 14.83 -0.78
CA ALA A 616 -15.07 15.17 -0.27
C ALA A 616 -15.09 15.23 1.26
N THR A 617 -14.53 14.20 1.92
CA THR A 617 -14.47 14.14 3.39
C THR A 617 -13.67 15.29 4.02
N CYS A 618 -12.58 15.76 3.38
CA CYS A 618 -11.85 16.95 3.84
C CYS A 618 -12.74 18.22 3.92
N TRP A 619 -13.70 18.36 3.01
CA TRP A 619 -14.63 19.49 3.03
C TRP A 619 -15.75 19.30 4.06
N GLY A 620 -16.15 18.07 4.35
CA GLY A 620 -17.24 17.73 5.28
C GLY A 620 -16.87 17.67 6.78
N GLU A 621 -15.60 17.38 7.14
CA GLU A 621 -15.18 17.14 8.54
C GLU A 621 -15.04 18.40 9.42
N ARG A 622 -15.05 19.61 8.85
CA ARG A 622 -14.84 20.84 9.62
C ARG A 622 -16.10 21.26 10.38
N VAL A 623 -16.07 21.16 11.71
CA VAL A 623 -17.13 21.70 12.57
C VAL A 623 -17.06 23.23 12.58
N ALA A 624 -18.19 23.89 12.31
CA ALA A 624 -18.32 25.35 12.36
C ALA A 624 -17.90 25.89 13.74
N ILE A 625 -16.90 26.76 13.77
CA ILE A 625 -16.51 27.48 14.99
C ILE A 625 -17.40 28.71 15.11
N GLY A 626 -18.18 28.82 16.20
CA GLY A 626 -18.97 30.01 16.51
C GLY A 626 -20.36 30.09 15.87
N GLY A 627 -20.96 28.96 15.48
CA GLY A 627 -22.37 28.90 15.07
C GLY A 627 -22.67 29.43 13.65
N LEU A 628 -21.65 29.88 12.91
CA LEU A 628 -21.79 30.23 11.49
C LEU A 628 -21.75 28.95 10.65
N SER A 629 -22.87 28.57 10.02
CA SER A 629 -22.88 27.46 9.07
C SER A 629 -21.98 27.77 7.87
N ASP A 630 -20.94 26.96 7.65
CA ASP A 630 -20.05 27.09 6.50
C ASP A 630 -20.71 26.46 5.25
N VAL A 631 -21.69 27.19 4.68
CA VAL A 631 -22.51 26.73 3.54
C VAL A 631 -21.66 26.40 2.31
N ASP A 632 -20.55 27.12 2.11
CA ASP A 632 -19.67 26.92 0.96
C ASP A 632 -18.90 25.60 1.03
N ARG A 633 -18.50 25.15 2.24
CA ARG A 633 -17.86 23.83 2.41
C ARG A 633 -18.82 22.67 2.18
N HIS A 634 -20.08 22.80 2.60
CA HIS A 634 -21.10 21.75 2.35
C HIS A 634 -21.32 21.56 0.84
N ARG A 635 -21.37 22.67 0.08
CA ARG A 635 -21.47 22.63 -1.39
C ARG A 635 -20.26 21.99 -2.04
N LYS A 636 -19.04 22.30 -1.58
CA LYS A 636 -17.83 21.64 -2.06
C LYS A 636 -17.84 20.15 -1.76
N CYS A 637 -18.22 19.76 -0.55
CA CYS A 637 -18.36 18.35 -0.17
C CYS A 637 -19.37 17.62 -1.07
N ALA A 638 -20.55 18.22 -1.31
CA ALA A 638 -21.57 17.67 -2.19
C ALA A 638 -21.09 17.54 -3.66
N PHE A 639 -20.36 18.54 -4.15
CA PHE A 639 -19.76 18.52 -5.49
C PHE A 639 -18.74 17.37 -5.63
N TRP A 640 -17.84 17.21 -4.67
CA TRP A 640 -16.85 16.13 -4.69
C TRP A 640 -17.49 14.73 -4.55
N ASN A 641 -18.57 14.60 -3.76
CA ASN A 641 -19.37 13.37 -3.73
C ASN A 641 -20.06 13.08 -5.07
N THR A 642 -20.52 14.12 -5.78
CA THR A 642 -21.08 13.97 -7.14
C THR A 642 -20.02 13.46 -8.13
N LEU A 643 -18.79 14.00 -8.06
CA LEU A 643 -17.67 13.52 -8.87
C LEU A 643 -17.27 12.08 -8.50
N ALA A 644 -17.28 11.72 -7.22
CA ALA A 644 -17.01 10.36 -6.77
C ALA A 644 -18.07 9.38 -7.29
N ALA A 645 -19.35 9.77 -7.26
CA ALA A 645 -20.43 8.97 -7.83
C ALA A 645 -20.25 8.71 -9.34
N ASP A 646 -19.90 9.75 -10.12
CA ASP A 646 -19.58 9.59 -11.55
C ASP A 646 -18.35 8.69 -11.77
N ALA A 647 -17.30 8.84 -10.96
CA ALA A 647 -16.10 8.00 -11.03
C ALA A 647 -16.42 6.51 -10.75
N TRP A 648 -17.23 6.22 -9.73
CA TRP A 648 -17.67 4.86 -9.41
C TRP A 648 -18.60 4.26 -10.47
N LEU A 649 -19.49 5.05 -11.06
CA LEU A 649 -20.33 4.61 -12.17
C LEU A 649 -19.51 4.20 -13.40
N ARG A 650 -18.43 4.92 -13.71
CA ARG A 650 -17.51 4.55 -14.80
C ARG A 650 -16.77 3.23 -14.54
N LEU A 651 -16.70 2.81 -13.28
CA LEU A 651 -16.13 1.53 -12.85
C LEU A 651 -17.18 0.43 -12.66
N GLU A 652 -18.44 0.72 -13.00
CA GLU A 652 -19.56 -0.20 -12.80
C GLU A 652 -19.72 -0.64 -11.33
N LYS A 653 -19.34 0.23 -10.37
CA LYS A 653 -19.49 0.01 -8.92
C LYS A 653 -20.70 0.75 -8.39
N ALA A 654 -21.89 0.24 -8.70
CA ALA A 654 -23.16 0.91 -8.44
C ALA A 654 -23.38 1.18 -6.94
N SER A 655 -23.00 0.25 -6.06
CA SER A 655 -23.19 0.40 -4.62
C SER A 655 -22.32 1.52 -4.04
N GLN A 656 -21.07 1.65 -4.49
CA GLN A 656 -20.22 2.79 -4.10
C GLN A 656 -20.76 4.11 -4.66
N ALA A 657 -21.17 4.12 -5.93
CA ALA A 657 -21.72 5.31 -6.57
C ALA A 657 -22.98 5.83 -5.85
N GLU A 658 -23.87 4.93 -5.45
CA GLU A 658 -25.09 5.26 -4.72
C GLU A 658 -24.80 5.89 -3.35
N ARG A 659 -23.81 5.37 -2.61
CA ARG A 659 -23.39 5.94 -1.33
C ARG A 659 -22.93 7.39 -1.49
N CYS A 660 -22.04 7.65 -2.44
CA CYS A 660 -21.56 9.01 -2.73
C CYS A 660 -22.72 9.92 -3.19
N LEU A 661 -23.59 9.40 -4.05
CA LEU A 661 -24.72 10.14 -4.57
C LEU A 661 -25.73 10.51 -3.47
N GLY A 662 -26.05 9.59 -2.57
CA GLY A 662 -26.93 9.85 -1.42
C GLY A 662 -26.40 10.97 -0.53
N GLU A 663 -25.08 11.02 -0.31
CA GLU A 663 -24.45 12.11 0.45
C GLU A 663 -24.53 13.45 -0.31
N ALA A 664 -24.38 13.44 -1.64
CA ALA A 664 -24.58 14.64 -2.45
C ALA A 664 -26.02 15.17 -2.38
N PHE A 665 -27.04 14.30 -2.51
CA PHE A 665 -28.45 14.66 -2.34
C PHE A 665 -28.73 15.29 -0.97
N ARG A 666 -28.21 14.66 0.10
CA ARG A 666 -28.36 15.13 1.47
C ARG A 666 -27.76 16.52 1.67
N LEU A 667 -26.53 16.74 1.21
CA LEU A 667 -25.79 17.99 1.40
C LEU A 667 -26.33 19.14 0.53
N TYR A 668 -26.80 18.86 -0.69
CA TYR A 668 -27.47 19.84 -1.53
C TYR A 668 -28.92 20.14 -1.08
N LYS A 669 -29.47 19.36 -0.12
CA LYS A 669 -30.85 19.47 0.37
C LYS A 669 -31.88 19.42 -0.77
N VAL A 670 -31.68 18.48 -1.69
CA VAL A 670 -32.55 18.30 -2.85
C VAL A 670 -33.92 17.72 -2.45
N GLU A 671 -33.98 17.02 -1.32
CA GLU A 671 -35.22 16.44 -0.76
C GLU A 671 -35.76 17.32 0.38
N GLY A 672 -36.81 18.12 0.12
CA GLY A 672 -37.48 18.93 1.15
C GLY A 672 -38.40 20.05 0.62
N ILE A 673 -39.37 20.50 1.45
CA ILE A 673 -40.35 21.56 1.13
C ILE A 673 -39.69 22.94 0.93
N GLU A 674 -38.49 23.13 1.48
CA GLU A 674 -37.63 24.27 1.21
C GLU A 674 -36.44 23.83 0.34
N ALA A 675 -36.68 23.50 -0.93
CA ALA A 675 -35.63 23.36 -1.94
C ALA A 675 -34.95 24.73 -2.16
N SER A 676 -34.20 25.20 -1.17
CA SER A 676 -33.79 26.61 -1.04
C SER A 676 -32.52 26.94 -1.82
N THR A 677 -32.14 26.15 -2.83
CA THR A 677 -30.97 26.49 -3.65
C THR A 677 -31.30 26.42 -5.15
N GLY A 678 -31.14 27.55 -5.84
CA GLY A 678 -31.45 27.74 -7.25
C GLY A 678 -30.48 27.06 -8.23
N PHE A 679 -30.25 25.76 -8.07
CA PHE A 679 -29.35 24.97 -8.94
C PHE A 679 -30.11 23.88 -9.70
N VAL A 680 -31.15 24.28 -10.45
CA VAL A 680 -32.00 23.38 -11.25
C VAL A 680 -31.16 22.41 -12.11
N ASN A 681 -30.04 22.88 -12.67
CA ASN A 681 -29.14 22.05 -13.47
C ASN A 681 -28.38 21.00 -12.66
N MET A 682 -27.92 21.34 -11.44
CA MET A 682 -27.26 20.36 -10.56
C MET A 682 -28.28 19.33 -10.08
N THR A 683 -29.47 19.76 -9.67
CA THR A 683 -30.56 18.84 -9.31
C THR A 683 -30.89 17.89 -10.44
N LYS A 684 -31.05 18.39 -11.68
CA LYS A 684 -31.27 17.55 -12.86
C LYS A 684 -30.12 16.56 -13.10
N HIS A 685 -28.87 17.02 -12.92
CA HIS A 685 -27.70 16.16 -13.05
C HIS A 685 -27.67 15.04 -12.00
N LEU A 686 -27.98 15.34 -10.73
CA LEU A 686 -28.06 14.35 -9.66
C LEU A 686 -29.13 13.29 -9.93
N TYR A 687 -30.32 13.68 -10.40
CA TYR A 687 -31.35 12.73 -10.82
C TYR A 687 -30.91 11.89 -12.03
N THR A 688 -30.19 12.47 -12.99
CA THR A 688 -29.63 11.71 -14.12
C THR A 688 -28.61 10.68 -13.65
N LEU A 689 -27.76 11.04 -12.67
CA LEU A 689 -26.83 10.10 -12.05
C LEU A 689 -27.58 9.02 -11.26
N GLN A 690 -28.67 9.36 -10.57
CA GLN A 690 -29.52 8.41 -9.85
C GLN A 690 -30.10 7.37 -10.79
N ASP A 691 -30.68 7.79 -11.92
CA ASP A 691 -31.20 6.89 -12.95
C ASP A 691 -30.09 5.97 -13.48
N ALA A 692 -28.88 6.48 -13.69
CA ALA A 692 -27.73 5.69 -14.13
C ALA A 692 -27.25 4.69 -13.07
N VAL A 693 -27.25 5.06 -11.78
CA VAL A 693 -26.95 4.15 -10.67
C VAL A 693 -27.98 3.03 -10.61
N SER A 694 -29.26 3.37 -10.67
CA SER A 694 -30.37 2.40 -10.68
C SER A 694 -30.27 1.43 -11.85
N ALA A 695 -29.93 1.93 -13.05
CA ALA A 695 -29.75 1.08 -14.24
C ALA A 695 -28.56 0.12 -14.12
N ASN A 696 -27.47 0.51 -13.45
CA ASN A 696 -26.29 -0.34 -13.28
C ASN A 696 -26.40 -1.35 -12.13
N ARG A 697 -27.36 -1.19 -11.21
CA ARG A 697 -27.62 -2.14 -10.12
C ARG A 697 -28.05 -3.54 -10.60
N GLY A 698 -28.59 -3.65 -11.81
CA GLY A 698 -29.05 -4.92 -12.39
C GLY A 698 -27.95 -5.81 -12.99
N GLY A 699 -26.70 -5.34 -13.06
CA GLY A 699 -25.60 -6.04 -13.73
C GLY A 699 -25.87 -6.36 -15.22
N PRO A 700 -24.95 -7.05 -15.93
CA PRO A 700 -25.15 -7.47 -17.33
C PRO A 700 -26.11 -8.65 -17.53
N HIS A 701 -26.93 -9.03 -16.55
CA HIS A 701 -27.84 -10.18 -16.64
C HIS A 701 -29.11 -10.00 -15.79
N HIS A 702 -29.94 -9.01 -16.13
CA HIS A 702 -31.39 -9.20 -16.11
C HIS A 702 -31.83 -9.29 -17.58
N LEU A 703 -31.56 -10.44 -18.21
CA LEU A 703 -32.53 -10.93 -19.17
C LEU A 703 -33.56 -11.59 -18.28
N ASP A 704 -34.72 -10.97 -18.16
CA ASP A 704 -35.84 -11.58 -17.48
C ASP A 704 -36.03 -12.99 -18.07
N GLU A 705 -36.22 -14.00 -17.22
CA GLU A 705 -36.56 -15.36 -17.69
C GLU A 705 -37.83 -15.35 -18.56
N ASP A 706 -38.62 -14.26 -18.52
CA ASP A 706 -39.77 -14.00 -19.38
C ASP A 706 -39.40 -13.71 -20.85
N ASP A 707 -38.18 -13.27 -21.18
CA ASP A 707 -37.72 -13.07 -22.57
C ASP A 707 -37.22 -14.37 -23.23
N LEU A 708 -37.18 -15.48 -22.47
CA LEU A 708 -36.83 -16.83 -22.95
C LEU A 708 -38.04 -17.77 -23.07
N ILE A 709 -39.26 -17.27 -22.89
CA ILE A 709 -40.49 -18.05 -23.09
C ILE A 709 -41.07 -17.72 -24.47
N ASP A 710 -40.87 -18.65 -25.39
CA ASP A 710 -41.44 -18.75 -26.74
C ASP A 710 -42.85 -18.14 -26.86
N HIS A 711 -43.02 -17.31 -27.90
CA HIS A 711 -44.33 -17.09 -28.51
C HIS A 711 -44.86 -18.42 -29.08
N PRO A 712 -46.03 -18.94 -28.64
CA PRO A 712 -46.64 -20.07 -29.31
C PRO A 712 -47.25 -19.57 -30.63
N GLU A 713 -46.62 -19.88 -31.75
CA GLU A 713 -47.32 -19.80 -33.05
C GLU A 713 -48.46 -20.84 -33.07
N PRO A 714 -49.65 -20.47 -33.57
CA PRO A 714 -50.78 -21.39 -33.63
C PRO A 714 -50.56 -22.43 -34.73
N VAL A 715 -50.50 -23.69 -34.32
CA VAL A 715 -50.50 -24.86 -35.22
C VAL A 715 -51.88 -24.98 -35.87
N GLN A 716 -51.94 -24.76 -37.19
CA GLN A 716 -53.07 -25.13 -38.03
C GLN A 716 -52.91 -26.61 -38.43
N GLU A 717 -53.92 -27.41 -38.12
CA GLU A 717 -54.04 -28.83 -38.48
C GLU A 717 -54.07 -29.02 -40.01
N GLU A 718 -53.18 -29.83 -40.57
CA GLU A 718 -53.50 -30.67 -41.72
C GLU A 718 -52.97 -32.10 -41.52
N ARG A 719 -53.79 -33.02 -42.03
CA ARG A 719 -53.97 -34.42 -41.68
C ARG A 719 -52.93 -35.40 -42.27
N GLU A 720 -52.88 -36.58 -41.63
CA GLU A 720 -52.67 -37.92 -42.23
C GLU A 720 -51.25 -38.20 -42.80
N GLN A 721 -50.54 -39.30 -42.52
CA GLN A 721 -50.93 -40.67 -42.27
C GLN A 721 -49.77 -41.48 -41.64
N LEU A 722 -50.13 -42.67 -41.17
CA LEU A 722 -49.47 -43.60 -40.25
C LEU A 722 -48.39 -44.50 -40.91
N VAL A 723 -47.66 -45.30 -40.09
CA VAL A 723 -46.89 -46.55 -40.41
C VAL A 723 -45.38 -46.35 -40.71
N GLN A 724 -44.38 -47.02 -40.10
CA GLN A 724 -44.24 -48.09 -39.10
C GLN A 724 -42.79 -48.14 -38.57
N GLN A 725 -42.65 -48.52 -37.30
CA GLN A 725 -41.67 -49.45 -36.72
C GLN A 725 -40.14 -49.17 -36.74
N THR A 726 -39.66 -48.92 -35.52
CA THR A 726 -38.41 -49.35 -34.85
C THR A 726 -37.92 -50.79 -35.17
N PRO A 727 -36.75 -51.26 -34.64
CA PRO A 727 -35.46 -50.61 -34.37
C PRO A 727 -34.23 -51.52 -34.68
N ALA A 728 -33.04 -50.98 -34.39
CA ALA A 728 -31.92 -51.66 -33.71
C ALA A 728 -30.68 -52.13 -34.49
N SER A 729 -29.55 -51.67 -33.93
CA SER A 729 -28.32 -52.41 -33.62
C SER A 729 -27.32 -52.76 -34.72
N GLY A 730 -26.05 -52.43 -34.48
CA GLY A 730 -24.93 -53.13 -35.10
C GLY A 730 -23.60 -52.38 -35.12
N LEU A 731 -22.67 -52.86 -34.30
CA LEU A 731 -21.26 -52.48 -34.14
C LEU A 731 -20.42 -52.35 -35.43
N GLY A 732 -19.30 -51.62 -35.32
CA GLY A 732 -18.04 -51.96 -36.03
C GLY A 732 -17.20 -50.74 -36.47
N HIS A 733 -16.21 -50.28 -35.71
CA HIS A 733 -14.78 -50.57 -35.92
C HIS A 733 -14.25 -50.46 -37.38
N ARG A 734 -13.48 -49.41 -37.70
CA ARG A 734 -12.04 -49.43 -38.03
C ARG A 734 -11.59 -48.25 -38.92
N LYS A 735 -10.53 -47.59 -38.44
CA LYS A 735 -9.28 -47.14 -39.10
C LYS A 735 -9.22 -46.96 -40.64
N GLY A 736 -8.60 -45.84 -41.03
CA GLY A 736 -7.71 -45.72 -42.20
C GLY A 736 -8.06 -44.51 -43.08
N SER A 737 -7.34 -43.38 -43.03
CA SER A 737 -5.97 -43.12 -43.50
C SER A 737 -5.90 -42.59 -44.94
N LEU A 738 -5.33 -41.38 -45.05
CA LEU A 738 -4.59 -40.78 -46.18
C LEU A 738 -5.38 -40.44 -47.46
N SER A 739 -5.47 -39.15 -47.81
CA SER A 739 -4.59 -38.43 -48.76
C SER A 739 -4.76 -38.96 -50.19
N THR A 740 -5.07 -38.19 -51.22
CA THR A 740 -4.25 -37.10 -51.78
C THR A 740 -5.03 -36.45 -52.94
N THR A 741 -4.87 -35.12 -53.10
CA THR A 741 -4.79 -34.32 -54.35
C THR A 741 -5.69 -34.62 -55.56
N VAL A 742 -6.51 -33.65 -56.00
CA VAL A 742 -6.57 -33.13 -57.41
C VAL A 742 -7.23 -31.73 -57.42
N ARG A 743 -6.53 -30.74 -57.98
CA ARG A 743 -7.02 -29.50 -58.64
C ARG A 743 -6.75 -29.69 -60.16
N PRO A 744 -7.20 -28.87 -61.14
CA PRO A 744 -7.96 -27.60 -61.13
C PRO A 744 -9.04 -27.49 -62.26
N VAL A 745 -9.79 -26.37 -62.35
CA VAL A 745 -10.34 -25.64 -63.55
C VAL A 745 -11.11 -24.42 -62.96
N ALA A 746 -10.64 -23.17 -62.99
CA ALA A 746 -10.58 -22.14 -64.05
C ALA A 746 -11.94 -21.45 -64.40
N GLY A 747 -12.00 -20.11 -64.28
CA GLY A 747 -13.10 -19.22 -64.71
C GLY A 747 -13.38 -18.02 -63.78
N THR A 748 -12.44 -17.11 -63.49
CA THR A 748 -12.27 -15.71 -64.03
C THR A 748 -13.48 -14.78 -64.11
N LEU A 749 -13.41 -13.65 -63.36
CA LEU A 749 -13.71 -12.21 -63.67
C LEU A 749 -14.00 -11.48 -62.33
N GLY A 750 -13.12 -10.64 -61.73
CA GLY A 750 -12.70 -9.26 -62.08
C GLY A 750 -13.55 -8.25 -61.26
N HIS A 751 -13.11 -7.33 -60.38
CA HIS A 751 -11.99 -6.36 -60.29
C HIS A 751 -11.75 -5.97 -58.79
N ALA A 752 -10.52 -5.96 -58.24
CA ALA A 752 -9.55 -4.83 -58.10
C ALA A 752 -10.05 -3.62 -57.25
N HIS A 753 -9.62 -3.49 -55.98
CA HIS A 753 -8.46 -2.74 -55.45
C HIS A 753 -8.70 -1.25 -55.13
N ALA A 754 -8.51 -0.85 -53.86
CA ALA A 754 -7.86 0.41 -53.50
C ALA A 754 -7.33 0.39 -52.04
N HIS A 755 -6.00 0.44 -51.92
CA HIS A 755 -5.27 0.92 -50.75
C HIS A 755 -5.50 2.42 -50.54
N ARG A 756 -5.42 2.93 -49.30
CA ARG A 756 -4.94 4.30 -49.07
C ARG A 756 -4.09 4.44 -47.81
N ARG A 757 -2.97 5.15 -48.01
CA ARG A 757 -1.89 5.48 -47.08
C ARG A 757 -2.25 6.68 -46.20
N SER A 758 -1.53 6.72 -45.08
CA SER A 758 -1.16 7.85 -44.22
C SER A 758 -0.93 9.21 -44.92
N ILE A 759 -1.43 10.29 -44.32
CA ILE A 759 -0.93 11.66 -44.46
C ILE A 759 -0.99 12.37 -43.09
N SER A 760 0.13 12.95 -42.68
CA SER A 760 0.31 13.94 -41.61
C SER A 760 0.19 15.37 -42.15
N ILE A 761 0.17 16.36 -41.23
CA ILE A 761 0.09 17.85 -41.39
C ILE A 761 -1.38 18.32 -41.28
N GLY A 762 -1.78 19.28 -40.45
CA GLY A 762 -1.13 20.30 -39.63
C GLY A 762 -2.10 21.50 -39.53
N GLY A 763 -2.09 22.25 -38.43
CA GLY A 763 -2.79 23.55 -38.32
C GLY A 763 -3.97 23.59 -37.34
N THR A 764 -3.69 24.07 -36.14
CA THR A 764 -4.67 24.50 -35.12
C THR A 764 -5.27 25.87 -35.48
N PRO A 765 -6.60 26.05 -35.39
CA PRO A 765 -7.22 27.36 -35.27
C PRO A 765 -7.49 27.71 -33.78
N PRO A 766 -7.43 29.00 -33.39
CA PRO A 766 -7.55 29.43 -31.99
C PRO A 766 -9.02 29.63 -31.59
N MET A 767 -9.37 29.29 -30.35
CA MET A 767 -10.64 29.67 -29.71
C MET A 767 -10.42 29.95 -28.21
N PRO A 768 -11.31 30.73 -27.56
CA PRO A 768 -10.92 31.92 -26.80
C PRO A 768 -10.94 31.76 -25.27
N ALA A 769 -10.50 32.85 -24.65
CA ALA A 769 -10.32 33.17 -23.24
C ALA A 769 -11.29 32.55 -22.20
N SER A 770 -10.63 31.95 -21.19
CA SER A 770 -10.87 32.06 -19.73
C SER A 770 -12.25 32.47 -19.22
N PHE A 771 -12.90 31.56 -18.49
CA PHE A 771 -13.98 31.85 -17.56
C PHE A 771 -13.42 31.72 -16.13
N ASP A 772 -13.39 32.83 -15.39
CA ASP A 772 -12.97 32.94 -14.00
C ASP A 772 -14.22 32.92 -13.09
N PRO A 773 -14.42 31.90 -12.23
CA PRO A 773 -15.60 31.83 -11.37
C PRO A 773 -15.38 32.38 -9.95
N LEU A 774 -14.32 33.14 -9.67
CA LEU A 774 -14.09 33.74 -8.36
C LEU A 774 -14.35 35.24 -8.39
N GLY A 775 -15.62 35.61 -8.20
CA GLY A 775 -16.04 37.01 -8.07
C GLY A 775 -15.42 37.68 -6.83
N ALA A 776 -14.32 38.41 -7.04
CA ALA A 776 -13.78 39.38 -6.10
C ALA A 776 -14.30 40.79 -6.45
N VAL A 777 -14.95 41.43 -5.47
CA VAL A 777 -15.55 42.77 -5.60
C VAL A 777 -14.45 43.86 -5.50
N PRO A 778 -14.55 44.99 -6.23
CA PRO A 778 -13.45 45.95 -6.37
C PRO A 778 -13.46 47.04 -5.28
N SER A 779 -12.26 47.48 -4.87
CA SER A 779 -12.06 48.75 -4.18
C SER A 779 -11.44 49.75 -5.15
N ALA A 780 -12.10 50.88 -5.34
CA ALA A 780 -11.66 52.01 -6.16
C ALA A 780 -11.29 53.19 -5.26
N TYR A 781 -10.12 53.79 -5.50
CA TYR A 781 -9.90 55.23 -5.41
C TYR A 781 -8.79 55.63 -6.39
N ASP A 782 -9.14 56.57 -7.28
CA ASP A 782 -8.34 57.25 -8.32
C ASP A 782 -7.04 57.89 -7.78
N GLY A 783 -5.93 58.04 -8.52
CA GLY A 783 -5.69 58.83 -9.74
C GLY A 783 -4.34 59.55 -9.50
N THR A 784 -3.40 59.85 -10.41
CA THR A 784 -3.44 60.49 -11.74
C THR A 784 -1.99 60.59 -12.27
N GLY A 785 -1.79 60.67 -13.59
CA GLY A 785 -0.70 61.46 -14.22
C GLY A 785 0.55 60.74 -14.77
N ALA A 786 0.68 60.69 -16.11
CA ALA A 786 1.91 60.40 -16.88
C ALA A 786 2.58 61.73 -17.36
N PRO A 787 3.65 61.82 -18.20
CA PRO A 787 4.57 60.83 -18.81
C PRO A 787 6.09 61.33 -18.81
N PRO A 788 6.99 61.10 -19.82
CA PRO A 788 8.38 60.63 -19.59
C PRO A 788 9.48 61.64 -20.01
N LEU A 789 10.78 61.32 -19.84
CA LEU A 789 11.93 61.83 -20.64
C LEU A 789 13.27 61.16 -20.23
N ASN A 790 14.04 60.72 -21.22
CA ASN A 790 15.47 60.36 -21.24
C ASN A 790 16.10 61.10 -22.44
N PRO A 791 17.43 61.12 -22.71
CA PRO A 791 18.68 61.11 -21.92
C PRO A 791 19.64 62.26 -22.41
N PRO A 792 20.98 62.29 -22.18
CA PRO A 792 22.02 61.49 -22.92
C PRO A 792 23.24 61.09 -22.03
N GLY A 793 24.25 60.27 -22.36
CA GLY A 793 24.74 59.56 -23.55
C GLY A 793 26.25 59.24 -23.37
N VAL A 794 26.83 58.44 -24.31
CA VAL A 794 28.28 58.26 -24.67
C VAL A 794 29.07 57.15 -23.92
N ASP A 795 29.74 56.12 -24.48
CA ASP A 795 30.05 55.61 -25.85
C ASP A 795 30.50 54.10 -25.75
N LEU A 796 29.98 53.16 -26.55
CA LEU A 796 30.44 52.57 -27.84
C LEU A 796 31.70 51.66 -27.84
N ALA A 797 31.51 50.35 -28.12
CA ALA A 797 32.08 49.62 -29.28
C ALA A 797 31.75 48.09 -29.27
N GLN A 798 31.16 47.62 -30.38
CA GLN A 798 31.06 46.21 -30.86
C GLN A 798 32.18 45.95 -31.92
N PRO A 799 32.36 44.79 -32.64
CA PRO A 799 31.44 43.65 -32.90
C PRO A 799 32.06 42.23 -33.06
N SER A 800 31.17 41.28 -33.42
CA SER A 800 31.33 40.17 -34.40
C SER A 800 31.55 38.71 -33.94
N SER A 801 30.66 37.83 -34.42
CA SER A 801 30.80 36.36 -34.56
C SER A 801 31.55 35.98 -35.85
N PRO A 802 32.10 34.76 -35.96
CA PRO A 802 31.54 33.66 -36.81
C PRO A 802 31.63 32.27 -36.10
N VAL A 803 30.85 31.21 -36.35
CA VAL A 803 30.48 30.39 -37.54
C VAL A 803 31.57 29.40 -38.02
N LEU A 804 31.19 28.10 -38.08
CA LEU A 804 31.78 26.91 -38.80
C LEU A 804 33.14 26.38 -38.25
N GLU A 805 33.54 25.10 -38.32
CA GLU A 805 33.10 23.87 -39.02
C GLU A 805 33.85 22.64 -38.45
N ARG A 806 33.31 21.42 -38.69
CA ARG A 806 33.97 20.11 -38.98
C ARG A 806 35.38 19.81 -38.37
N LYS A 807 35.70 18.61 -37.90
CA LYS A 807 35.84 17.37 -38.69
C LYS A 807 36.33 16.21 -37.80
N GLU A 808 35.99 15.00 -38.24
CA GLU A 808 36.32 13.66 -37.73
C GLU A 808 37.82 13.35 -37.49
N ARG A 809 38.09 12.43 -36.55
CA ARG A 809 38.60 11.02 -36.72
C ARG A 809 39.10 10.51 -35.36
N ARG A 810 38.67 9.31 -34.90
CA ARG A 810 39.39 8.01 -35.04
C ARG A 810 40.85 8.13 -34.57
N ASP A 811 41.38 7.35 -33.65
CA ASP A 811 41.27 5.90 -33.51
C ASP A 811 41.98 5.50 -32.19
N ASP A 812 41.52 4.40 -31.61
CA ASP A 812 42.31 3.29 -31.05
C ASP A 812 43.22 3.46 -29.82
N GLY A 813 42.93 2.63 -28.81
CA GLY A 813 43.95 1.92 -28.05
C GLY A 813 43.70 1.83 -26.55
N PHE A 814 43.28 0.64 -26.08
CA PHE A 814 43.54 0.01 -24.76
C PHE A 814 43.68 0.95 -23.55
N GLU A 815 42.84 0.92 -22.52
CA GLU A 815 42.28 -0.20 -21.74
C GLU A 815 40.83 0.05 -21.28
#